data_AF-C7NVF5-F1
#
_entry.id   AF-C7NVF5-F1
#
_cell.length_a   1.000
_cell.length_b   1.000
_cell.length_c   1.000
_cell.angle_alpha   90.00
_cell.angle_beta   90.00
_cell.angle_gamma   90.00
#
_symmetry.space_group_name_H-M   'P 1'
#
loop_
_entity.id
_entity.type
_entity.pdbx_description
1 polymer ?
#
loop_
_entity_poly.entity_id
_entity_poly.type
_entity_poly.pdbx_seq_one_letter_code
_entity_poly.pdbx_strand_id
1 'polypeptide(L)'
;MSLLKRIGVVVVAIIMVLSIAGASAAFAVNGTVLDSDHLTDTFEEEGVYASVATEGQDRISDQLNTTLDERADEIPAGITLDFDSRAAAETALTEAYVDEEVSANVEQLLAYLNGDAEELALAVDLVPVKDSLGEYVANDTIAVDTVALANERGVNVTTAGVTVDSEMLVRLNENQEGYEQTRIQLRSQAVEGADVPVSIDANGSVVVDTETFLRNTEFEAERNGVTVDTAMLVRMNANESGYADARADIRAQGLAQEDIPLDIAEDGSVEVDTVDIAREANFSSDSQDVSIDDAMIARLNANQSGYDAVRVDVRRQAVEEFPVTLDENGEVVVDTVDIAQEQNVTAEQDFTVDDGMIARLNANQSGYDAVRVDVRRQAVEEFPVDVDENGAVVVDTVDIVQELDFASATQRIDVTDDMIERLNEDSDGYAAVREEIRDQVREDLPSFATASQVDTALEEINAELKANATAQARDNYGENVSEDTFDDIAALQNTTIDGLTDPDLEDYDTYATRRDSDESALADSFGRELDDGLREANEEMKATAADQIRTEYGDEVDNQTVNNIIALQNTVIDGLTHPDLTDFDEYASQRDADEAALGDSFDRELDDGLLEANKEIKADAAEQARDRYGDSVSNETLDDIVGLQNTVIDGLTHPDLTDFDEYASQRDQNEVALERSLTAELEDRLREANEEIKAEAAEQVRSEYGDAVSNETLDDIVGLQNTVIDGLTHPDLDEYSDYASQRDDAEAALEDSFDRELTTKLSEAGTDVKADAAERIRNEFGDRVSEDTLDDVVALQNTVIDGLTHPDLSYDGYASQRDDAEAALADSLATELRQRIDDRVDDRIELGNVTGELADALNTARTGVGLLGTLTLVLPLVFLALIGVVYAITRSIHRTVATTGYSLLVAGIVGAAVGLIARVPVLDIVDTALESSEDELSGTGVGEAIRSIIESLFGALTMQSVVLAIVGVVLVAVVLAEKRGHLEALKERARGS
;
A
#
# COMPACT_ATOMS: atom_id res chain seq x y z
N MET A 1 -16.19 -80.08 140.00
CA MET A 1 -15.27 -79.85 138.86
C MET A 1 -14.14 -78.97 139.37
N SER A 2 -12.86 -79.33 139.23
CA SER A 2 -11.76 -78.49 139.73
C SER A 2 -11.59 -77.22 138.87
N LEU A 3 -11.09 -76.13 139.48
CA LEU A 3 -11.07 -74.76 138.93
C LEU A 3 -10.35 -74.64 137.57
N LEU A 4 -9.27 -75.41 137.36
CA LEU A 4 -8.44 -75.38 136.15
C LEU A 4 -9.20 -75.67 134.85
N LYS A 5 -10.17 -76.59 134.88
CA LYS A 5 -10.97 -76.91 133.68
C LYS A 5 -11.91 -75.79 133.26
N ARG A 6 -12.29 -74.87 134.16
CA ARG A 6 -13.15 -73.74 133.81
C ARG A 6 -12.39 -72.64 133.08
N ILE A 7 -11.16 -72.34 133.51
CA ILE A 7 -10.34 -71.29 132.89
C ILE A 7 -9.98 -71.67 131.45
N GLY A 8 -9.60 -72.92 131.19
CA GLY A 8 -9.23 -73.37 129.83
C GLY A 8 -10.35 -73.22 128.79
N VAL A 9 -11.62 -73.32 129.19
CA VAL A 9 -12.76 -73.17 128.26
C VAL A 9 -13.00 -71.70 127.89
N VAL A 10 -12.75 -70.76 128.81
CA VAL A 10 -12.98 -69.33 128.56
C VAL A 10 -11.97 -68.76 127.57
N VAL A 11 -10.69 -69.12 127.68
CA VAL A 11 -9.64 -68.62 126.77
C VAL A 11 -9.92 -69.05 125.32
N VAL A 12 -10.30 -70.31 125.11
CA VAL A 12 -10.64 -70.83 123.78
C VAL A 12 -11.82 -70.08 123.16
N ALA A 13 -12.82 -69.72 123.97
CA ALA A 13 -13.97 -68.96 123.50
C ALA A 13 -13.61 -67.55 122.98
N ILE A 14 -12.61 -66.88 123.58
CA ILE A 14 -12.16 -65.55 123.14
C ILE A 14 -11.44 -65.64 121.78
N ILE A 15 -10.56 -66.62 121.59
CA ILE A 15 -9.82 -66.78 120.33
C ILE A 15 -10.78 -67.05 119.17
N MET A 16 -11.81 -67.85 119.43
CA MET A 16 -12.87 -68.13 118.46
C MET A 16 -13.59 -66.86 117.99
N VAL A 17 -13.81 -65.87 118.87
CA VAL A 17 -14.45 -64.60 118.49
C VAL A 17 -13.56 -63.81 117.53
N LEU A 18 -12.26 -63.73 117.80
CA LEU A 18 -11.31 -62.96 117.01
C LEU A 18 -11.12 -63.54 115.59
N SER A 19 -11.09 -64.87 115.45
CA SER A 19 -10.92 -65.52 114.14
C SER A 19 -12.13 -65.35 113.21
N ILE A 20 -13.31 -64.99 113.70
CA ILE A 20 -14.46 -64.75 112.83
C ILE A 20 -14.46 -63.30 112.34
N ALA A 21 -14.20 -62.35 113.25
CA ALA A 21 -14.16 -60.94 112.89
C ALA A 21 -13.12 -60.64 111.79
N GLY A 22 -11.97 -61.30 111.83
CA GLY A 22 -10.93 -61.12 110.79
C GLY A 22 -11.31 -61.68 109.41
N ALA A 23 -12.19 -62.68 109.32
CA ALA A 23 -12.54 -63.30 108.04
C ALA A 23 -13.58 -62.48 107.26
N SER A 24 -14.49 -61.80 107.95
CA SER A 24 -15.52 -60.95 107.33
C SER A 24 -14.95 -59.67 106.72
N ALA A 25 -13.89 -59.11 107.32
CA ALA A 25 -13.26 -57.89 106.83
C ALA A 25 -12.63 -58.06 105.43
N ALA A 26 -11.96 -59.19 105.19
CA ALA A 26 -11.22 -59.43 103.96
C ALA A 26 -12.10 -59.68 102.73
N PHE A 27 -13.34 -60.18 102.89
CA PHE A 27 -14.24 -60.45 101.76
C PHE A 27 -14.90 -59.19 101.17
N ALA A 28 -15.08 -58.11 101.94
CA ALA A 28 -15.74 -56.90 101.47
C ALA A 28 -14.83 -56.02 100.57
N VAL A 29 -13.53 -56.02 100.85
CA VAL A 29 -12.51 -55.23 100.11
C VAL A 29 -12.35 -55.74 98.68
N ASN A 30 -12.44 -57.06 98.46
CA ASN A 30 -12.19 -57.68 97.17
C ASN A 30 -13.33 -57.52 96.13
N GLY A 31 -14.45 -56.88 96.48
CA GLY A 31 -15.62 -56.78 95.58
C GLY A 31 -16.09 -55.35 95.32
N THR A 32 -15.26 -54.34 95.64
CA THR A 32 -15.60 -52.91 95.47
C THR A 32 -14.37 -52.10 95.06
N VAL A 33 -13.41 -51.91 95.96
CA VAL A 33 -12.29 -50.97 95.80
C VAL A 33 -11.18 -51.48 94.85
N LEU A 34 -11.26 -52.72 94.39
CA LEU A 34 -10.22 -53.39 93.59
C LEU A 34 -10.78 -54.04 92.31
N ASP A 35 -11.86 -53.46 91.74
CA ASP A 35 -12.56 -53.96 90.55
C ASP A 35 -12.57 -52.87 89.46
N SER A 36 -12.04 -53.18 88.27
CA SER A 36 -11.87 -52.21 87.16
C SER A 36 -13.21 -51.70 86.65
N ASP A 37 -14.15 -52.63 86.41
CA ASP A 37 -15.45 -52.32 85.84
C ASP A 37 -16.21 -51.32 86.73
N HIS A 38 -16.10 -51.48 88.05
CA HIS A 38 -16.72 -50.56 89.00
C HIS A 38 -16.08 -49.16 89.01
N LEU A 39 -14.75 -49.05 88.83
CA LEU A 39 -14.07 -47.74 88.80
C LEU A 39 -14.39 -46.98 87.51
N THR A 40 -14.36 -47.66 86.37
CA THR A 40 -14.68 -47.08 85.06
C THR A 40 -16.14 -46.61 84.98
N ASP A 41 -17.11 -47.43 85.43
CA ASP A 41 -18.52 -47.05 85.51
C ASP A 41 -18.73 -45.79 86.38
N THR A 42 -17.95 -45.67 87.46
CA THR A 42 -18.04 -44.51 88.38
C THR A 42 -17.46 -43.25 87.75
N PHE A 43 -16.38 -43.36 86.96
CA PHE A 43 -15.78 -42.21 86.26
C PHE A 43 -16.64 -41.69 85.11
N GLU A 44 -17.37 -42.57 84.42
CA GLU A 44 -18.38 -42.20 83.43
C GLU A 44 -19.57 -41.47 84.11
N GLU A 45 -20.10 -42.02 85.20
CA GLU A 45 -21.28 -41.44 85.89
C GLU A 45 -20.99 -40.06 86.51
N GLU A 46 -19.75 -39.82 86.97
CA GLU A 46 -19.31 -38.53 87.54
C GLU A 46 -18.74 -37.55 86.48
N GLY A 47 -18.75 -37.91 85.20
CA GLY A 47 -18.37 -37.01 84.09
C GLY A 47 -16.89 -36.66 84.01
N VAL A 48 -16.02 -37.55 84.52
CA VAL A 48 -14.56 -37.32 84.58
C VAL A 48 -13.98 -37.13 83.18
N TYR A 49 -14.36 -37.97 82.22
CA TYR A 49 -13.84 -37.92 80.84
C TYR A 49 -14.14 -36.59 80.12
N ALA A 50 -15.37 -36.08 80.26
CA ALA A 50 -15.77 -34.79 79.69
C ALA A 50 -14.98 -33.61 80.27
N SER A 51 -14.72 -33.62 81.58
CA SER A 51 -13.98 -32.55 82.25
C SER A 51 -12.50 -32.55 81.84
N VAL A 52 -11.87 -33.72 81.75
CA VAL A 52 -10.47 -33.89 81.32
C VAL A 52 -10.31 -33.52 79.84
N ALA A 53 -11.28 -33.87 78.99
CA ALA A 53 -11.31 -33.43 77.59
C ALA A 53 -11.38 -31.91 77.47
N THR A 54 -12.25 -31.24 78.25
CA THR A 54 -12.41 -29.78 78.19
C THR A 54 -11.15 -29.04 78.63
N GLU A 55 -10.53 -29.45 79.75
CA GLU A 55 -9.29 -28.86 80.24
C GLU A 55 -8.11 -29.10 79.27
N GLY A 56 -8.03 -30.30 78.68
CA GLY A 56 -7.06 -30.62 77.64
C GLY A 56 -7.25 -29.78 76.38
N GLN A 57 -8.50 -29.56 75.96
CA GLN A 57 -8.85 -28.69 74.83
C GLN A 57 -8.49 -27.23 75.10
N ASP A 58 -8.74 -26.70 76.31
CA ASP A 58 -8.36 -25.34 76.71
C ASP A 58 -6.84 -25.14 76.61
N ARG A 59 -6.07 -26.09 77.13
CA ARG A 59 -4.61 -26.06 77.09
C ARG A 59 -4.06 -26.12 75.67
N ILE A 60 -4.59 -27.02 74.83
CA ILE A 60 -4.20 -27.12 73.42
C ILE A 60 -4.56 -25.83 72.67
N SER A 61 -5.78 -25.30 72.89
CA SER A 61 -6.24 -24.05 72.29
C SER A 61 -5.36 -22.85 72.65
N ASP A 62 -4.92 -22.73 73.90
CA ASP A 62 -4.02 -21.64 74.34
C ASP A 62 -2.62 -21.77 73.73
N GLN A 63 -2.09 -22.99 73.63
CA GLN A 63 -0.82 -23.27 72.97
C GLN A 63 -0.87 -22.96 71.46
N LEU A 64 -1.98 -23.31 70.80
CA LEU A 64 -2.22 -22.99 69.39
C LEU A 64 -2.37 -21.47 69.18
N ASN A 65 -3.19 -20.78 69.98
CA ASN A 65 -3.34 -19.33 69.92
C ASN A 65 -2.00 -18.62 70.08
N THR A 66 -1.19 -19.00 71.08
CA THR A 66 0.13 -18.40 71.28
C THR A 66 1.06 -18.64 70.07
N THR A 67 1.03 -19.84 69.50
CA THR A 67 1.89 -20.22 68.37
C THR A 67 1.50 -19.48 67.07
N LEU A 68 0.21 -19.19 66.89
CA LEU A 68 -0.33 -18.52 65.70
C LEU A 68 -0.35 -17.00 65.82
N ASP A 69 -0.66 -16.44 67.00
CA ASP A 69 -0.65 -14.99 67.26
C ASP A 69 0.77 -14.40 67.14
N GLU A 70 1.81 -15.14 67.55
CA GLU A 70 3.21 -14.72 67.36
C GLU A 70 3.60 -14.57 65.87
N ARG A 71 2.82 -15.13 64.93
CA ARG A 71 3.09 -15.11 63.48
C ARG A 71 2.13 -14.27 62.65
N ALA A 72 1.10 -13.67 63.23
CA ALA A 72 0.19 -12.81 62.46
C ALA A 72 0.93 -11.65 61.74
N ASP A 73 2.08 -11.21 62.28
CA ASP A 73 2.96 -10.19 61.68
C ASP A 73 4.01 -10.75 60.69
N GLU A 74 4.16 -12.08 60.57
CA GLU A 74 5.11 -12.76 59.67
C GLU A 74 4.46 -13.27 58.37
N ILE A 75 3.12 -13.42 58.36
CA ILE A 75 2.35 -13.83 57.19
C ILE A 75 2.18 -12.62 56.25
N PRO A 76 2.50 -12.76 54.95
CA PRO A 76 2.26 -11.69 53.96
C PRO A 76 0.80 -11.20 53.96
N ALA A 77 0.58 -9.89 53.78
CA ALA A 77 -0.76 -9.37 53.62
C ALA A 77 -1.40 -9.94 52.34
N GLY A 78 -2.67 -10.32 52.45
CA GLY A 78 -3.37 -11.07 51.42
C GLY A 78 -3.43 -12.56 51.69
N ILE A 79 -2.63 -13.11 52.60
CA ILE A 79 -2.89 -14.46 53.12
C ILE A 79 -3.66 -14.33 54.43
N THR A 80 -4.87 -14.88 54.47
CA THR A 80 -5.71 -14.90 55.67
C THR A 80 -5.76 -16.32 56.22
N LEU A 81 -5.50 -16.43 57.52
CA LEU A 81 -5.61 -17.68 58.26
C LEU A 81 -6.89 -17.61 59.11
N ASP A 82 -7.96 -18.27 58.67
CA ASP A 82 -9.21 -18.41 59.41
C ASP A 82 -9.14 -19.65 60.30
N PHE A 83 -8.22 -19.62 61.27
CA PHE A 83 -7.97 -20.73 62.18
C PHE A 83 -8.64 -20.52 63.53
N ASP A 84 -9.64 -21.33 63.84
CA ASP A 84 -10.27 -21.37 65.15
C ASP A 84 -9.55 -22.40 66.04
N SER A 85 -8.60 -21.93 66.85
CA SER A 85 -7.84 -22.76 67.79
C SER A 85 -8.71 -23.55 68.74
N ARG A 86 -9.90 -23.04 69.09
CA ARG A 86 -10.82 -23.73 69.99
C ARG A 86 -11.53 -24.86 69.28
N ALA A 87 -12.06 -24.61 68.08
CA ALA A 87 -12.71 -25.64 67.27
C ALA A 87 -11.71 -26.74 66.82
N ALA A 88 -10.45 -26.37 66.55
CA ALA A 88 -9.37 -27.29 66.24
C ALA A 88 -9.08 -28.23 67.42
N ALA A 89 -8.93 -27.67 68.63
CA ALA A 89 -8.69 -28.45 69.84
C ALA A 89 -9.86 -29.40 70.17
N GLU A 90 -11.11 -28.94 70.00
CA GLU A 90 -12.32 -29.76 70.22
C GLU A 90 -12.44 -30.93 69.25
N THR A 91 -12.00 -30.74 68.01
CA THR A 91 -12.01 -31.78 66.98
C THR A 91 -10.88 -32.79 67.21
N ALA A 92 -9.72 -32.34 67.69
CA ALA A 92 -8.56 -33.19 67.91
C ALA A 92 -8.61 -34.00 69.22
N LEU A 93 -9.13 -33.43 70.31
CA LEU A 93 -9.20 -34.10 71.62
C LEU A 93 -10.67 -34.36 72.01
N THR A 94 -11.21 -35.51 71.61
CA THR A 94 -12.61 -35.86 71.89
C THR A 94 -12.79 -36.55 73.24
N GLU A 95 -13.99 -36.45 73.83
CA GLU A 95 -14.35 -37.15 75.06
C GLU A 95 -14.15 -38.67 74.95
N ALA A 96 -14.47 -39.25 73.79
CA ALA A 96 -14.28 -40.68 73.52
C ALA A 96 -12.80 -41.10 73.52
N TYR A 97 -11.91 -40.22 73.05
CA TYR A 97 -10.47 -40.46 73.09
C TYR A 97 -9.94 -40.41 74.53
N VAL A 98 -10.43 -39.46 75.32
CA VAL A 98 -10.06 -39.34 76.74
C VAL A 98 -10.58 -40.52 77.56
N ASP A 99 -11.77 -41.05 77.27
CA ASP A 99 -12.28 -42.27 77.89
C ASP A 99 -11.34 -43.46 77.65
N GLU A 100 -10.97 -43.72 76.40
CA GLU A 100 -10.08 -44.84 76.06
C GLU A 100 -8.71 -44.74 76.77
N GLU A 101 -8.08 -43.56 76.76
CA GLU A 101 -6.77 -43.34 77.37
C GLU A 101 -6.81 -43.36 78.91
N VAL A 102 -7.84 -42.78 79.54
CA VAL A 102 -7.98 -42.78 81.00
C VAL A 102 -8.35 -44.18 81.51
N SER A 103 -9.21 -44.91 80.80
CA SER A 103 -9.58 -46.28 81.15
C SER A 103 -8.38 -47.25 81.07
N ALA A 104 -7.54 -47.12 80.04
CA ALA A 104 -6.29 -47.87 79.93
C ALA A 104 -5.32 -47.59 81.10
N ASN A 105 -5.29 -46.35 81.58
CA ASN A 105 -4.47 -45.94 82.72
C ASN A 105 -5.00 -46.49 84.07
N VAL A 106 -6.31 -46.59 84.26
CA VAL A 106 -6.95 -47.21 85.44
C VAL A 106 -6.67 -48.71 85.51
N GLU A 107 -6.74 -49.41 84.38
CA GLU A 107 -6.40 -50.83 84.32
C GLU A 107 -4.95 -51.10 84.72
N GLN A 108 -4.00 -50.26 84.27
CA GLN A 108 -2.60 -50.36 84.64
C GLN A 108 -2.37 -50.13 86.15
N LEU A 109 -3.07 -49.16 86.74
CA LEU A 109 -3.02 -48.90 88.18
C LEU A 109 -3.51 -50.10 89.00
N LEU A 110 -4.62 -50.73 88.60
CA LEU A 110 -5.16 -51.90 89.28
C LEU A 110 -4.27 -53.15 89.11
N ALA A 111 -3.73 -53.37 87.91
CA ALA A 111 -2.76 -54.44 87.67
C ALA A 111 -1.51 -54.28 88.56
N TYR A 112 -1.04 -53.03 88.74
CA TYR A 112 0.07 -52.74 89.66
C TYR A 112 -0.27 -53.05 91.12
N LEU A 113 -1.46 -52.67 91.58
CA LEU A 113 -1.93 -52.89 92.96
C LEU A 113 -2.19 -54.36 93.31
N ASN A 114 -2.73 -55.15 92.37
CA ASN A 114 -2.89 -56.60 92.51
C ASN A 114 -1.56 -57.35 92.41
N GLY A 115 -0.52 -56.65 91.93
CA GLY A 115 0.83 -57.17 91.76
C GLY A 115 1.04 -57.92 90.45
N ASP A 116 0.10 -57.80 89.51
CA ASP A 116 0.16 -58.33 88.14
C ASP A 116 1.08 -57.48 87.23
N ALA A 117 1.36 -56.22 87.61
CA ALA A 117 2.36 -55.36 86.99
C ALA A 117 3.48 -54.94 87.96
N GLU A 118 4.71 -54.79 87.46
CA GLU A 118 5.90 -54.41 88.24
C GLU A 118 6.15 -52.89 88.29
N GLU A 119 5.69 -52.15 87.27
CA GLU A 119 5.86 -50.70 87.13
C GLU A 119 4.52 -50.04 86.77
N LEU A 120 4.34 -48.76 87.13
CA LEU A 120 3.16 -47.96 86.86
C LEU A 120 3.57 -46.71 86.06
N ALA A 121 3.02 -46.53 84.86
CA ALA A 121 3.26 -45.37 84.01
C ALA A 121 1.92 -44.82 83.51
N LEU A 122 1.53 -43.62 83.97
CA LEU A 122 0.27 -42.98 83.60
C LEU A 122 0.56 -41.82 82.63
N ALA A 123 0.09 -41.92 81.39
CA ALA A 123 0.28 -40.89 80.36
C ALA A 123 -0.88 -40.90 79.35
N VAL A 124 -1.11 -39.77 78.70
CA VAL A 124 -2.01 -39.62 77.54
C VAL A 124 -1.15 -39.43 76.29
N ASP A 125 -1.36 -40.24 75.26
CA ASP A 125 -0.71 -40.06 73.96
C ASP A 125 -1.33 -38.83 73.24
N LEU A 126 -0.51 -37.94 72.67
CA LEU A 126 -0.99 -36.79 71.91
C LEU A 126 -0.67 -36.89 70.43
N VAL A 127 0.04 -37.93 69.98
CA VAL A 127 0.36 -38.10 68.56
C VAL A 127 -0.91 -38.17 67.68
N PRO A 128 -1.97 -38.91 68.03
CA PRO A 128 -3.23 -38.89 67.26
C PRO A 128 -3.93 -37.53 67.26
N VAL A 129 -3.76 -36.77 68.35
CA VAL A 129 -4.31 -35.41 68.51
C VAL A 129 -3.57 -34.44 67.60
N LYS A 130 -2.23 -34.52 67.53
CA LYS A 130 -1.40 -33.74 66.59
C LYS A 130 -1.75 -34.02 65.14
N ASP A 131 -1.94 -35.27 64.77
CA ASP A 131 -2.32 -35.65 63.40
C ASP A 131 -3.68 -35.06 63.02
N SER A 132 -4.63 -35.07 63.94
CA SER A 132 -5.97 -34.48 63.76
C SER A 132 -5.90 -32.95 63.66
N LEU A 133 -5.04 -32.28 64.44
CA LEU A 133 -4.77 -30.84 64.32
C LEU A 133 -4.12 -30.49 62.97
N GLY A 134 -3.19 -31.32 62.50
CA GLY A 134 -2.57 -31.17 61.19
C GLY A 134 -3.54 -31.34 60.01
N GLU A 135 -4.55 -32.20 60.17
CA GLU A 135 -5.64 -32.35 59.20
C GLU A 135 -6.66 -31.19 59.27
N TYR A 136 -6.85 -30.59 60.45
CA TYR A 136 -7.69 -29.40 60.60
C TYR A 136 -7.12 -28.18 59.87
N VAL A 137 -5.81 -27.93 59.96
CA VAL A 137 -5.13 -26.85 59.21
C VAL A 137 -5.28 -27.05 57.69
N ALA A 138 -5.23 -28.30 57.22
CA ALA A 138 -5.32 -28.63 55.80
C ALA A 138 -6.73 -28.48 55.19
N ASN A 139 -7.78 -28.30 56.00
CA ASN A 139 -9.17 -28.16 55.54
C ASN A 139 -9.60 -26.69 55.40
N ASP A 140 -9.20 -26.05 54.29
CA ASP A 140 -9.66 -24.71 53.84
C ASP A 140 -9.48 -23.55 54.85
N THR A 141 -8.57 -23.67 55.84
CA THR A 141 -8.32 -22.61 56.83
C THR A 141 -7.43 -21.46 56.32
N ILE A 142 -6.81 -21.65 55.15
CA ILE A 142 -5.91 -20.68 54.52
C ILE A 142 -6.59 -20.16 53.25
N ALA A 143 -6.85 -18.86 53.20
CA ALA A 143 -7.36 -18.19 52.01
C ALA A 143 -6.33 -17.17 51.50
N VAL A 144 -6.08 -17.21 50.19
CA VAL A 144 -5.12 -16.32 49.51
C VAL A 144 -5.89 -15.30 48.66
N ASP A 145 -5.76 -14.02 49.00
CA ASP A 145 -6.18 -12.88 48.20
C ASP A 145 -5.00 -12.41 47.34
N THR A 146 -4.99 -12.89 46.10
CA THR A 146 -3.96 -12.57 45.10
C THR A 146 -3.82 -11.07 44.84
N VAL A 147 -4.89 -10.28 44.95
CA VAL A 147 -4.86 -8.83 44.70
C VAL A 147 -4.20 -8.09 45.86
N ALA A 148 -4.57 -8.43 47.10
CA ALA A 148 -3.94 -7.87 48.29
C ALA A 148 -2.45 -8.24 48.34
N LEU A 149 -2.14 -9.49 48.00
CA LEU A 149 -0.78 -10.02 47.96
C LEU A 149 0.09 -9.32 46.90
N ALA A 150 -0.43 -9.12 45.69
CA ALA A 150 0.28 -8.41 44.62
C ALA A 150 0.46 -6.90 44.93
N ASN A 151 -0.51 -6.27 45.62
CA ASN A 151 -0.45 -4.86 45.97
C ASN A 151 0.58 -4.54 47.06
N GLU A 152 0.67 -5.36 48.11
CA GLU A 152 1.66 -5.17 49.18
C GLU A 152 3.09 -5.27 48.64
N ARG A 153 3.32 -6.18 47.68
CA ARG A 153 4.64 -6.53 47.16
C ARG A 153 5.20 -5.57 46.12
N GLY A 154 4.48 -4.47 45.84
CA GLY A 154 4.98 -3.43 44.96
C GLY A 154 5.15 -3.88 43.52
N VAL A 155 4.13 -4.57 42.96
CA VAL A 155 4.00 -4.78 41.50
C VAL A 155 3.87 -3.45 40.73
N ASN A 156 3.81 -2.32 41.44
CA ASN A 156 4.22 -0.99 40.97
C ASN A 156 5.70 -1.03 40.51
N VAL A 157 5.95 -1.66 39.38
CA VAL A 157 7.23 -1.71 38.70
C VAL A 157 7.05 -0.93 37.40
N THR A 158 7.88 0.10 37.22
CA THR A 158 8.01 0.77 35.92
C THR A 158 9.14 0.07 35.17
N THR A 159 8.79 -0.82 34.26
CA THR A 159 9.73 -1.48 33.35
C THR A 159 9.25 -1.24 31.92
N ALA A 160 10.17 -0.87 31.03
CA ALA A 160 9.89 -0.62 29.62
C ALA A 160 8.74 0.38 29.34
N GLY A 161 8.63 1.46 30.14
CA GLY A 161 7.62 2.52 29.94
C GLY A 161 6.21 2.19 30.44
N VAL A 162 6.01 0.98 30.96
CA VAL A 162 4.72 0.49 31.44
C VAL A 162 4.65 0.57 32.96
N THR A 163 3.53 1.04 33.51
CA THR A 163 3.29 1.05 34.97
C THR A 163 2.05 0.22 35.30
N VAL A 164 2.22 -0.78 36.17
CA VAL A 164 1.10 -1.58 36.70
C VAL A 164 0.69 -1.01 38.05
N ASP A 165 -0.51 -0.44 38.13
CA ASP A 165 -1.06 0.09 39.38
C ASP A 165 -2.02 -0.89 40.08
N SER A 166 -2.40 -0.54 41.30
CA SER A 166 -3.31 -1.35 42.13
C SER A 166 -4.71 -1.51 41.52
N GLU A 167 -5.17 -0.54 40.74
CA GLU A 167 -6.48 -0.58 40.11
C GLU A 167 -6.48 -1.56 38.93
N MET A 168 -5.39 -1.58 38.15
CA MET A 168 -5.14 -2.56 37.10
C MET A 168 -5.14 -3.99 37.67
N LEU A 169 -4.49 -4.23 38.82
CA LEU A 169 -4.47 -5.56 39.45
C LEU A 169 -5.83 -6.02 39.96
N VAL A 170 -6.64 -5.10 40.48
CA VAL A 170 -8.03 -5.38 40.88
C VAL A 170 -8.83 -5.77 39.65
N ARG A 171 -8.83 -4.92 38.60
CA ARG A 171 -9.59 -5.18 37.36
C ARG A 171 -9.17 -6.47 36.67
N LEU A 172 -7.88 -6.79 36.67
CA LEU A 172 -7.33 -8.05 36.13
C LEU A 172 -8.00 -9.30 36.74
N ASN A 173 -8.36 -9.22 38.02
CA ASN A 173 -8.88 -10.35 38.80
C ASN A 173 -10.42 -10.36 38.95
N GLU A 174 -11.11 -9.31 38.52
CA GLU A 174 -12.56 -9.16 38.73
C GLU A 174 -13.40 -10.06 37.81
N ASN A 175 -13.11 -10.03 36.50
CA ASN A 175 -13.83 -10.78 35.45
C ASN A 175 -13.10 -10.68 34.09
N GLN A 176 -13.60 -11.38 33.08
CA GLN A 176 -13.04 -11.39 31.72
C GLN A 176 -12.92 -9.99 31.09
N GLU A 177 -13.93 -9.13 31.22
CA GLU A 177 -13.90 -7.77 30.65
C GLU A 177 -12.81 -6.92 31.32
N GLY A 178 -12.70 -7.00 32.65
CA GLY A 178 -11.65 -6.34 33.42
C GLY A 178 -10.24 -6.83 33.05
N TYR A 179 -10.09 -8.14 32.82
CA TYR A 179 -8.84 -8.74 32.33
C TYR A 179 -8.45 -8.20 30.94
N GLU A 180 -9.35 -8.24 29.97
CA GLU A 180 -9.12 -7.77 28.60
C GLU A 180 -8.80 -6.26 28.58
N GLN A 181 -9.59 -5.44 29.28
CA GLN A 181 -9.37 -3.99 29.38
C GLN A 181 -8.03 -3.64 30.05
N THR A 182 -7.62 -4.40 31.07
CA THR A 182 -6.32 -4.18 31.72
C THR A 182 -5.17 -4.46 30.76
N ARG A 183 -5.27 -5.51 29.94
CA ARG A 183 -4.27 -5.82 28.91
C ARG A 183 -4.24 -4.79 27.79
N ILE A 184 -5.41 -4.29 27.34
CA ILE A 184 -5.51 -3.20 26.35
C ILE A 184 -4.85 -1.93 26.90
N GLN A 185 -5.14 -1.55 28.14
CA GLN A 185 -4.52 -0.40 28.80
C GLN A 185 -3.00 -0.55 28.92
N LEU A 186 -2.51 -1.76 29.22
CA LEU A 186 -1.08 -2.06 29.30
C LEU A 186 -0.39 -1.88 27.94
N ARG A 187 -0.99 -2.43 26.86
CA ARG A 187 -0.51 -2.29 25.48
C ARG A 187 -0.52 -0.82 25.04
N SER A 188 -1.57 -0.07 25.39
CA SER A 188 -1.66 1.36 25.10
C SER A 188 -0.54 2.17 25.76
N GLN A 189 -0.21 1.89 27.03
CA GLN A 189 0.91 2.55 27.71
C GLN A 189 2.25 2.24 27.05
N ALA A 190 2.45 0.98 26.63
CA ALA A 190 3.68 0.56 25.96
C ALA A 190 3.87 1.24 24.59
N VAL A 191 2.77 1.51 23.88
CA VAL A 191 2.77 2.24 22.60
C VAL A 191 2.90 3.75 22.79
N GLU A 192 2.22 4.37 23.77
CA GLU A 192 2.37 5.80 24.06
C GLU A 192 3.81 6.19 24.43
N GLY A 193 4.60 5.24 24.94
CA GLY A 193 6.03 5.41 25.20
C GLY A 193 6.93 5.17 23.99
N ALA A 194 6.40 4.73 22.85
CA ALA A 194 7.15 4.51 21.63
C ALA A 194 7.26 5.80 20.80
N ASP A 195 8.41 6.04 20.19
CA ASP A 195 8.66 7.19 19.31
C ASP A 195 8.01 7.04 17.91
N VAL A 196 7.13 6.07 17.71
CA VAL A 196 6.46 5.77 16.42
C VAL A 196 4.96 6.04 16.55
N PRO A 197 4.31 6.70 15.57
CA PRO A 197 2.92 7.11 15.67
C PRO A 197 1.93 5.97 15.40
N VAL A 198 1.86 5.01 16.31
CA VAL A 198 0.89 3.91 16.30
C VAL A 198 -0.05 4.02 17.50
N SER A 199 -1.19 3.34 17.44
CA SER A 199 -2.19 3.34 18.53
C SER A 199 -2.73 1.93 18.79
N ILE A 200 -3.49 1.77 19.87
CA ILE A 200 -4.16 0.50 20.21
C ILE A 200 -5.67 0.67 20.03
N ASP A 201 -6.30 -0.25 19.28
CA ASP A 201 -7.75 -0.24 19.06
C ASP A 201 -8.54 -0.78 20.26
N ALA A 202 -9.86 -0.81 20.12
CA ALA A 202 -10.76 -1.31 21.16
C ALA A 202 -10.61 -2.83 21.45
N ASN A 203 -9.95 -3.58 20.56
CA ASN A 203 -9.70 -5.02 20.72
C ASN A 203 -8.30 -5.31 21.27
N GLY A 204 -7.44 -4.29 21.41
CA GLY A 204 -6.06 -4.44 21.86
C GLY A 204 -5.04 -4.66 20.75
N SER A 205 -5.43 -4.54 19.49
CA SER A 205 -4.54 -4.65 18.33
C SER A 205 -3.89 -3.32 18.01
N VAL A 206 -2.66 -3.36 17.47
CA VAL A 206 -2.00 -2.16 16.95
C VAL A 206 -2.75 -1.67 15.71
N VAL A 207 -2.95 -0.35 15.63
CA VAL A 207 -3.50 0.33 14.46
C VAL A 207 -2.57 1.45 14.01
N VAL A 208 -2.33 1.50 12.71
CA VAL A 208 -1.53 2.53 12.05
C VAL A 208 -2.48 3.48 11.32
N ASP A 209 -2.32 4.78 11.51
CA ASP A 209 -3.01 5.78 10.68
C ASP A 209 -1.99 6.36 9.71
N THR A 210 -2.10 5.98 8.43
CA THR A 210 -1.19 6.44 7.38
C THR A 210 -1.10 7.97 7.30
N GLU A 211 -2.19 8.72 7.50
CA GLU A 211 -2.13 10.19 7.48
C GLU A 211 -1.28 10.72 8.65
N THR A 212 -1.53 10.20 9.86
CA THR A 212 -0.78 10.59 11.05
C THR A 212 0.70 10.21 10.92
N PHE A 213 0.98 9.04 10.35
CA PHE A 213 2.33 8.57 10.08
C PHE A 213 3.07 9.54 9.16
N LEU A 214 2.48 9.90 8.01
CA LEU A 214 3.10 10.81 7.04
C LEU A 214 3.33 12.22 7.60
N ARG A 215 2.43 12.72 8.45
CA ARG A 215 2.57 14.05 9.06
C ARG A 215 3.74 14.14 10.05
N ASN A 216 4.09 13.04 10.71
CA ASN A 216 5.13 13.03 11.73
C ASN A 216 6.54 12.84 11.15
N THR A 217 6.65 12.24 9.96
CA THR A 217 7.95 12.03 9.30
C THR A 217 8.52 13.28 8.63
N GLU A 218 7.72 14.34 8.43
CA GLU A 218 8.13 15.61 7.78
C GLU A 218 8.94 15.38 6.48
N PHE A 219 8.54 14.41 5.66
CA PHE A 219 9.23 14.02 4.43
C PHE A 219 9.21 15.13 3.37
N GLU A 220 10.37 15.41 2.79
CA GLU A 220 10.58 16.27 1.62
C GLU A 220 11.81 15.77 0.83
N ALA A 221 11.63 15.46 -0.45
CA ALA A 221 12.70 15.04 -1.35
C ALA A 221 12.51 15.62 -2.75
N GLU A 222 13.61 15.99 -3.41
CA GLU A 222 13.62 16.51 -4.78
C GLU A 222 14.61 15.72 -5.64
N ARG A 223 14.13 15.06 -6.71
CA ARG A 223 14.95 14.31 -7.67
C ARG A 223 14.45 14.54 -9.08
N ASN A 224 15.38 14.79 -10.02
CA ASN A 224 15.04 15.04 -11.43
C ASN A 224 13.94 16.10 -11.64
N GLY A 225 13.92 17.14 -10.78
CA GLY A 225 12.93 18.23 -10.80
C GLY A 225 11.58 17.89 -10.20
N VAL A 226 11.40 16.66 -9.71
CA VAL A 226 10.20 16.18 -9.06
C VAL A 226 10.37 16.34 -7.55
N THR A 227 9.53 17.17 -6.94
CA THR A 227 9.46 17.36 -5.49
C THR A 227 8.29 16.56 -4.92
N VAL A 228 8.59 15.70 -3.95
CA VAL A 228 7.59 14.98 -3.17
C VAL A 228 7.70 15.44 -1.73
N ASP A 229 6.61 16.04 -1.23
CA ASP A 229 6.52 16.53 0.14
C ASP A 229 5.35 15.88 0.92
N THR A 230 5.38 16.06 2.24
CA THR A 230 4.35 15.57 3.14
C THR A 230 2.94 16.08 2.79
N ALA A 231 2.80 17.31 2.32
CA ALA A 231 1.50 17.89 2.01
C ALA A 231 0.87 17.21 0.79
N MET A 232 1.68 16.89 -0.22
CA MET A 232 1.30 16.12 -1.38
C MET A 232 0.91 14.69 -1.00
N LEU A 233 1.73 13.99 -0.21
CA LEU A 233 1.43 12.60 0.22
C LEU A 233 0.15 12.52 1.05
N VAL A 234 -0.08 13.48 1.95
CA VAL A 234 -1.32 13.57 2.74
C VAL A 234 -2.53 13.86 1.86
N ARG A 235 -2.41 14.81 0.92
CA ARG A 235 -3.49 15.12 -0.04
C ARG A 235 -3.85 13.90 -0.87
N MET A 236 -2.85 13.18 -1.38
CA MET A 236 -3.00 11.98 -2.17
C MET A 236 -3.75 10.87 -1.40
N ASN A 237 -3.46 10.71 -0.11
CA ASN A 237 -4.08 9.69 0.74
C ASN A 237 -5.54 9.98 1.12
N ALA A 238 -5.99 11.23 1.00
CA ALA A 238 -7.28 11.64 1.53
C ALA A 238 -8.48 11.14 0.70
N ASN A 239 -8.35 11.09 -0.63
CA ASN A 239 -9.41 10.66 -1.56
C ASN A 239 -8.91 10.61 -3.02
N GLU A 240 -9.74 10.06 -3.90
CA GLU A 240 -9.53 9.94 -5.36
C GLU A 240 -9.17 11.27 -6.06
N SER A 241 -9.81 12.39 -5.68
CA SER A 241 -9.49 13.69 -6.28
C SER A 241 -8.11 14.19 -5.86
N GLY A 242 -7.77 14.07 -4.58
CA GLY A 242 -6.44 14.43 -4.08
C GLY A 242 -5.34 13.54 -4.67
N TYR A 243 -5.67 12.29 -4.97
CA TYR A 243 -4.80 11.35 -5.68
C TYR A 243 -4.53 11.79 -7.11
N ALA A 244 -5.58 12.07 -7.89
CA ALA A 244 -5.45 12.56 -9.25
C ALA A 244 -4.68 13.88 -9.32
N ASP A 245 -4.99 14.84 -8.44
CA ASP A 245 -4.30 16.14 -8.35
C ASP A 245 -2.80 15.95 -8.06
N ALA A 246 -2.44 15.06 -7.12
CA ALA A 246 -1.04 14.81 -6.77
C ALA A 246 -0.26 14.19 -7.93
N ARG A 247 -0.86 13.25 -8.66
CA ARG A 247 -0.23 12.66 -9.86
C ARG A 247 -0.08 13.68 -10.98
N ALA A 248 -1.11 14.50 -11.22
CA ALA A 248 -1.05 15.57 -12.22
C ALA A 248 0.07 16.57 -11.89
N ASP A 249 0.20 16.98 -10.63
CA ASP A 249 1.27 17.87 -10.15
C ASP A 249 2.67 17.24 -10.35
N ILE A 250 2.84 15.94 -10.13
CA ILE A 250 4.12 15.24 -10.34
C ILE A 250 4.46 15.12 -11.83
N ARG A 251 3.49 14.80 -12.68
CA ARG A 251 3.68 14.76 -14.14
C ARG A 251 4.05 16.14 -14.68
N ALA A 252 3.37 17.20 -14.24
CA ALA A 252 3.69 18.57 -14.62
C ALA A 252 5.12 18.98 -14.21
N GLN A 253 5.57 18.57 -13.02
CA GLN A 253 6.95 18.81 -12.57
C GLN A 253 7.98 18.07 -13.42
N GLY A 254 7.73 16.81 -13.79
CA GLY A 254 8.64 16.02 -14.64
C GLY A 254 8.87 16.67 -16.01
N LEU A 255 7.79 17.22 -16.61
CA LEU A 255 7.85 17.85 -17.93
C LEU A 255 8.38 19.29 -17.92
N ALA A 256 8.23 20.03 -16.81
CA ALA A 256 8.75 21.40 -16.72
C ALA A 256 10.29 21.52 -16.90
N GLN A 257 10.99 20.39 -16.93
CA GLN A 257 12.42 20.34 -17.27
C GLN A 257 12.71 20.33 -18.77
N GLU A 258 11.74 19.98 -19.61
CA GLU A 258 11.94 19.92 -21.05
C GLU A 258 11.64 21.28 -21.65
N ASP A 259 12.60 21.83 -22.42
CA ASP A 259 12.40 23.05 -23.21
C ASP A 259 11.49 22.79 -24.44
N ILE A 260 10.59 21.81 -24.36
CA ILE A 260 9.65 21.44 -25.41
C ILE A 260 8.30 22.11 -25.11
N PRO A 261 7.70 22.82 -26.08
CA PRO A 261 6.39 23.41 -25.89
C PRO A 261 5.29 22.32 -25.89
N LEU A 262 4.83 21.97 -24.68
CA LEU A 262 3.84 20.92 -24.42
C LEU A 262 2.86 21.39 -23.35
N ASP A 263 1.64 20.88 -23.39
CA ASP A 263 0.63 21.07 -22.35
C ASP A 263 0.29 19.73 -21.65
N ILE A 264 -0.24 19.83 -20.44
CA ILE A 264 -0.81 18.70 -19.69
C ILE A 264 -2.31 18.89 -19.63
N ALA A 265 -3.04 17.92 -20.17
CA ALA A 265 -4.49 17.86 -20.05
C ALA A 265 -4.92 17.68 -18.59
N GLU A 266 -6.19 17.99 -18.28
CA GLU A 266 -6.74 17.80 -16.93
C GLU A 266 -6.64 16.35 -16.42
N ASP A 267 -6.56 15.37 -17.32
CA ASP A 267 -6.39 13.95 -16.97
C ASP A 267 -4.92 13.52 -16.81
N GLY A 268 -3.98 14.45 -16.97
CA GLY A 268 -2.55 14.21 -16.82
C GLY A 268 -1.87 13.63 -18.07
N SER A 269 -2.57 13.54 -19.21
CA SER A 269 -1.96 13.18 -20.50
C SER A 269 -1.18 14.35 -21.10
N VAL A 270 -0.15 14.02 -21.89
CA VAL A 270 0.66 14.99 -22.63
C VAL A 270 -0.11 15.40 -23.89
N GLU A 271 -0.30 16.70 -24.10
CA GLU A 271 -0.86 17.28 -25.33
C GLU A 271 0.25 18.02 -26.09
N VAL A 272 0.37 17.73 -27.38
CA VAL A 272 1.33 18.38 -28.29
C VAL A 272 0.59 19.41 -29.15
N ASP A 273 1.08 20.66 -29.20
CA ASP A 273 0.66 21.63 -30.22
C ASP A 273 1.68 21.66 -31.37
N THR A 274 1.27 21.12 -32.53
CA THR A 274 2.10 21.15 -33.75
C THR A 274 2.61 22.55 -34.07
N VAL A 275 1.78 23.59 -33.89
CA VAL A 275 2.15 24.95 -34.24
C VAL A 275 3.30 25.43 -33.36
N ASP A 276 3.29 25.09 -32.07
CA ASP A 276 4.37 25.50 -31.17
C ASP A 276 5.67 24.73 -31.44
N ILE A 277 5.60 23.42 -31.68
CA ILE A 277 6.77 22.61 -32.07
C ILE A 277 7.39 23.11 -33.39
N ALA A 278 6.55 23.56 -34.33
CA ALA A 278 6.98 24.05 -35.62
C ALA A 278 7.52 25.49 -35.56
N ARG A 279 6.95 26.39 -34.73
CA ARG A 279 7.46 27.77 -34.52
C ARG A 279 8.89 27.80 -34.03
N GLU A 280 9.28 26.79 -33.25
CA GLU A 280 10.62 26.73 -32.67
C GLU A 280 11.71 26.43 -33.71
N ALA A 281 11.31 25.98 -34.91
CA ALA A 281 12.20 25.72 -36.03
C ALA A 281 12.19 26.90 -37.01
N ASN A 282 13.39 27.39 -37.35
CA ASN A 282 13.53 28.41 -38.37
C ASN A 282 13.55 27.75 -39.75
N PHE A 283 12.41 27.78 -40.44
CA PHE A 283 12.24 27.17 -41.76
C PHE A 283 12.55 28.18 -42.87
N SER A 284 13.74 28.08 -43.44
CA SER A 284 14.15 28.87 -44.62
C SER A 284 14.99 28.02 -45.56
N SER A 285 14.85 28.25 -46.86
CA SER A 285 15.75 27.69 -47.88
C SER A 285 16.46 28.83 -48.59
N ASP A 286 17.79 28.80 -48.59
CA ASP A 286 18.62 29.76 -49.33
C ASP A 286 18.62 29.44 -50.84
N SER A 287 18.23 28.21 -51.24
CA SER A 287 18.29 27.77 -52.63
C SER A 287 17.07 28.16 -53.47
N GLN A 288 15.95 28.52 -52.84
CA GLN A 288 14.68 28.89 -53.51
C GLN A 288 14.03 30.14 -52.90
N ASP A 289 14.74 30.89 -52.06
CA ASP A 289 14.24 32.08 -51.34
C ASP A 289 12.90 31.89 -50.61
N VAL A 290 12.61 30.65 -50.18
CA VAL A 290 11.40 30.32 -49.43
C VAL A 290 11.65 30.59 -47.95
N SER A 291 10.86 31.51 -47.38
CA SER A 291 10.83 31.81 -45.95
C SER A 291 9.44 31.56 -45.39
N ILE A 292 9.39 30.69 -44.39
CA ILE A 292 8.17 30.33 -43.69
C ILE A 292 8.14 31.05 -42.34
N ASP A 293 7.03 31.75 -42.08
CA ASP A 293 6.80 32.44 -40.81
C ASP A 293 5.70 31.76 -39.96
N ASP A 294 5.61 32.18 -38.70
CA ASP A 294 4.61 31.67 -37.75
C ASP A 294 3.17 31.85 -38.24
N ALA A 295 2.90 32.89 -39.04
CA ALA A 295 1.57 33.17 -39.56
C ALA A 295 1.20 32.18 -40.67
N MET A 296 2.17 31.75 -41.48
CA MET A 296 2.00 30.68 -42.46
C MET A 296 1.72 29.35 -41.77
N ILE A 297 2.49 28.97 -40.75
CA ILE A 297 2.28 27.73 -39.99
C ILE A 297 0.89 27.71 -39.35
N ALA A 298 0.47 28.83 -38.74
CA ALA A 298 -0.86 28.92 -38.12
C ALA A 298 -2.00 28.86 -39.16
N ARG A 299 -1.83 29.49 -40.33
CA ARG A 299 -2.82 29.44 -41.43
C ARG A 299 -2.92 28.04 -42.03
N LEU A 300 -1.78 27.37 -42.24
CA LEU A 300 -1.68 26.01 -42.75
C LEU A 300 -2.51 25.03 -41.91
N ASN A 301 -2.45 25.17 -40.58
CA ASN A 301 -3.12 24.29 -39.63
C ASN A 301 -4.61 24.61 -39.40
N ALA A 302 -5.13 25.73 -39.92
CA ALA A 302 -6.44 26.23 -39.55
C ALA A 302 -7.63 25.54 -40.26
N ASN A 303 -7.52 25.31 -41.57
CA ASN A 303 -8.52 24.68 -42.45
C ASN A 303 -8.01 24.63 -43.91
N GLN A 304 -8.74 23.93 -44.79
CA GLN A 304 -8.47 23.87 -46.24
C GLN A 304 -8.18 25.24 -46.89
N SER A 305 -8.98 26.27 -46.63
CA SER A 305 -8.76 27.58 -47.24
C SER A 305 -7.48 28.26 -46.77
N GLY A 306 -7.09 28.02 -45.51
CA GLY A 306 -5.81 28.48 -44.97
C GLY A 306 -4.64 27.73 -45.60
N TYR A 307 -4.77 26.42 -45.73
CA TYR A 307 -3.82 25.52 -46.37
C TYR A 307 -3.54 25.90 -47.83
N ASP A 308 -4.58 26.01 -48.66
CA ASP A 308 -4.48 26.38 -50.07
C ASP A 308 -3.79 27.74 -50.22
N ALA A 309 -4.21 28.72 -49.42
CA ALA A 309 -3.66 30.07 -49.50
C ALA A 309 -2.18 30.14 -49.10
N VAL A 310 -1.72 29.31 -48.13
CA VAL A 310 -0.30 29.25 -47.77
C VAL A 310 0.51 28.59 -48.88
N ARG A 311 0.00 27.54 -49.53
CA ARG A 311 0.70 26.92 -50.66
C ARG A 311 0.87 27.86 -51.84
N VAL A 312 -0.15 28.68 -52.14
CA VAL A 312 -0.04 29.74 -53.16
C VAL A 312 0.97 30.80 -52.73
N ASP A 313 1.00 31.18 -51.44
CA ASP A 313 1.99 32.14 -50.92
C ASP A 313 3.42 31.60 -51.05
N VAL A 314 3.66 30.31 -50.78
CA VAL A 314 4.97 29.63 -50.95
C VAL A 314 5.36 29.54 -52.43
N ARG A 315 4.46 29.08 -53.30
CA ARG A 315 4.71 29.08 -54.76
C ARG A 315 5.07 30.46 -55.27
N ARG A 316 4.42 31.51 -54.77
CA ARG A 316 4.70 32.89 -55.19
C ARG A 316 6.11 33.35 -54.79
N GLN A 317 6.60 32.96 -53.62
CA GLN A 317 7.98 33.27 -53.21
C GLN A 317 8.98 32.61 -54.17
N ALA A 318 8.78 31.33 -54.50
CA ALA A 318 9.66 30.59 -55.40
C ALA A 318 9.58 31.03 -56.88
N VAL A 319 8.51 31.71 -57.30
CA VAL A 319 8.35 32.23 -58.67
C VAL A 319 8.98 33.61 -58.88
N GLU A 320 9.36 34.37 -57.84
CA GLU A 320 9.90 35.74 -58.03
C GLU A 320 11.15 35.82 -58.93
N GLU A 321 11.83 34.70 -59.18
CA GLU A 321 12.98 34.62 -60.10
C GLU A 321 12.61 34.43 -61.59
N PHE A 322 11.34 34.12 -61.93
CA PHE A 322 10.93 33.80 -63.30
C PHE A 322 9.95 34.82 -63.92
N PRO A 323 9.99 35.03 -65.26
CA PRO A 323 9.11 35.98 -65.96
C PRO A 323 7.70 35.41 -66.20
N VAL A 324 7.08 34.86 -65.16
CA VAL A 324 5.71 34.33 -65.19
C VAL A 324 4.92 34.79 -63.98
N THR A 325 3.60 34.66 -64.04
CA THR A 325 2.73 35.00 -62.90
C THR A 325 2.00 33.77 -62.40
N LEU A 326 1.39 33.86 -61.22
CA LEU A 326 0.55 32.80 -60.66
C LEU A 326 -0.91 33.25 -60.62
N ASP A 327 -1.82 32.32 -60.93
CA ASP A 327 -3.26 32.55 -60.79
C ASP A 327 -3.74 32.44 -59.32
N GLU A 328 -5.06 32.45 -59.11
CA GLU A 328 -5.66 32.32 -57.77
C GLU A 328 -5.52 30.91 -57.16
N ASN A 329 -5.24 29.90 -57.97
CA ASN A 329 -5.00 28.51 -57.57
C ASN A 329 -3.50 28.20 -57.40
N GLY A 330 -2.62 29.14 -57.78
CA GLY A 330 -1.18 28.96 -57.75
C GLY A 330 -0.61 28.26 -59.00
N GLU A 331 -1.39 28.15 -60.07
CA GLU A 331 -0.92 27.64 -61.37
C GLU A 331 -0.19 28.75 -62.14
N VAL A 332 0.83 28.37 -62.92
CA VAL A 332 1.61 29.32 -63.71
C VAL A 332 0.79 29.85 -64.89
N VAL A 333 0.77 31.18 -65.01
CA VAL A 333 0.16 31.91 -66.12
C VAL A 333 1.25 32.61 -66.91
N VAL A 334 1.32 32.24 -68.19
CA VAL A 334 2.21 32.82 -69.19
C VAL A 334 1.45 33.92 -69.94
N ASP A 335 2.04 35.11 -70.06
CA ASP A 335 1.57 36.14 -70.97
C ASP A 335 2.53 36.22 -72.17
N THR A 336 2.04 35.82 -73.37
CA THR A 336 2.83 35.89 -74.60
C THR A 336 3.42 37.28 -74.85
N VAL A 337 2.70 38.35 -74.51
CA VAL A 337 3.15 39.72 -74.77
C VAL A 337 4.37 40.04 -73.91
N ASP A 338 4.35 39.69 -72.62
CA ASP A 338 5.45 39.95 -71.70
C ASP A 338 6.70 39.16 -72.11
N ILE A 339 6.54 37.86 -72.39
CA ILE A 339 7.64 36.98 -72.84
C ILE A 339 8.24 37.48 -74.16
N ALA A 340 7.40 37.84 -75.14
CA ALA A 340 7.88 38.27 -76.45
C ALA A 340 8.54 39.65 -76.43
N GLN A 341 8.10 40.56 -75.54
CA GLN A 341 8.69 41.89 -75.36
C GLN A 341 10.08 41.82 -74.73
N GLU A 342 10.27 41.00 -73.71
CA GLU A 342 11.55 40.86 -73.02
C GLU A 342 12.67 40.38 -73.96
N GLN A 343 12.29 39.57 -74.96
CA GLN A 343 13.21 38.95 -75.90
C GLN A 343 13.56 39.80 -77.14
N ASN A 344 12.95 40.98 -77.31
CA ASN A 344 13.30 41.99 -78.32
C ASN A 344 13.49 41.42 -79.74
N VAL A 345 12.41 40.93 -80.36
CA VAL A 345 12.41 40.37 -81.73
C VAL A 345 12.92 41.40 -82.73
N THR A 346 14.11 41.20 -83.29
CA THR A 346 14.66 42.06 -84.36
C THR A 346 15.06 41.24 -85.57
N ALA A 347 14.58 41.62 -86.75
CA ALA A 347 15.19 41.23 -88.02
C ALA A 347 16.36 42.19 -88.31
N GLU A 348 17.51 41.68 -88.76
CA GLU A 348 18.68 42.54 -89.00
C GLU A 348 18.47 43.49 -90.20
N GLN A 349 17.52 43.25 -91.13
CA GLN A 349 17.54 43.96 -92.42
C GLN A 349 16.25 44.55 -93.00
N ASP A 350 15.00 44.14 -92.70
CA ASP A 350 13.86 44.56 -93.56
C ASP A 350 12.69 45.31 -92.90
N PHE A 351 12.45 45.17 -91.60
CA PHE A 351 11.36 45.90 -90.91
C PHE A 351 11.59 45.93 -89.40
N THR A 352 10.98 46.92 -88.74
CA THR A 352 11.05 47.08 -87.28
C THR A 352 9.81 46.48 -86.62
N VAL A 353 10.05 45.65 -85.60
CA VAL A 353 9.02 45.12 -84.71
C VAL A 353 9.11 45.88 -83.40
N ASP A 354 8.00 46.46 -82.95
CA ASP A 354 7.90 47.12 -81.65
C ASP A 354 6.89 46.40 -80.73
N ASP A 355 6.96 46.70 -79.44
CA ASP A 355 6.08 46.16 -78.39
C ASP A 355 4.59 46.36 -78.71
N GLY A 356 4.26 47.47 -79.39
CA GLY A 356 2.91 47.80 -79.82
C GLY A 356 2.42 46.92 -80.97
N MET A 357 3.31 46.47 -81.85
CA MET A 357 3.01 45.45 -82.87
C MET A 357 2.69 44.11 -82.21
N ILE A 358 3.52 43.66 -81.28
CA ILE A 358 3.33 42.38 -80.56
C ILE A 358 2.00 42.39 -79.78
N ALA A 359 1.69 43.48 -79.08
CA ALA A 359 0.43 43.61 -78.35
C ALA A 359 -0.80 43.61 -79.28
N ARG A 360 -0.73 44.31 -80.43
CA ARG A 360 -1.82 44.31 -81.43
C ARG A 360 -2.00 42.95 -82.08
N LEU A 361 -0.91 42.28 -82.44
CA LEU A 361 -0.91 40.94 -83.03
C LEU A 361 -1.68 39.95 -82.17
N ASN A 362 -1.46 40.01 -80.85
CA ASN A 362 -2.05 39.11 -79.88
C ASN A 362 -3.49 39.46 -79.45
N ALA A 363 -3.97 40.66 -79.76
CA ALA A 363 -5.21 41.19 -79.19
C ALA A 363 -6.49 40.61 -79.83
N ASN A 364 -6.53 40.49 -81.16
CA ASN A 364 -7.66 39.97 -81.95
C ASN A 364 -7.33 39.97 -83.45
N GLN A 365 -8.18 39.33 -84.26
CA GLN A 365 -8.11 39.32 -85.73
C GLN A 365 -7.79 40.68 -86.35
N SER A 366 -8.47 41.76 -85.94
CA SER A 366 -8.25 43.08 -86.55
C SER A 366 -6.86 43.65 -86.24
N GLY A 367 -6.32 43.37 -85.06
CA GLY A 367 -4.97 43.74 -84.69
C GLY A 367 -3.93 42.90 -85.46
N TYR A 368 -4.19 41.60 -85.58
CA TYR A 368 -3.39 40.65 -86.36
C TYR A 368 -3.26 41.06 -87.84
N ASP A 369 -4.38 41.30 -88.51
CA ASP A 369 -4.42 41.72 -89.91
C ASP A 369 -3.67 43.05 -90.11
N ALA A 370 -3.89 44.02 -89.22
CA ALA A 370 -3.24 45.33 -89.30
C ALA A 370 -1.71 45.22 -89.16
N VAL A 371 -1.21 44.40 -88.23
CA VAL A 371 0.23 44.20 -88.04
C VAL A 371 0.85 43.53 -89.26
N ARG A 372 0.21 42.53 -89.85
CA ARG A 372 0.72 41.88 -91.07
C ARG A 372 0.81 42.84 -92.24
N VAL A 373 -0.17 43.73 -92.41
CA VAL A 373 -0.12 44.76 -93.43
C VAL A 373 0.99 45.79 -93.12
N ASP A 374 1.16 46.18 -91.86
CA ASP A 374 2.25 47.09 -91.44
C ASP A 374 3.64 46.48 -91.73
N VAL A 375 3.83 45.18 -91.49
CA VAL A 375 5.08 44.45 -91.82
C VAL A 375 5.30 44.39 -93.33
N ARG A 376 4.26 44.03 -94.09
CA ARG A 376 4.34 43.97 -95.56
C ARG A 376 4.64 45.34 -96.19
N ARG A 377 4.10 46.44 -95.66
CA ARG A 377 4.42 47.80 -96.12
C ARG A 377 5.87 48.18 -95.85
N GLN A 378 6.39 47.88 -94.66
CA GLN A 378 7.80 48.14 -94.34
C GLN A 378 8.74 47.36 -95.27
N ALA A 379 8.44 46.08 -95.51
CA ALA A 379 9.24 45.23 -96.37
C ALA A 379 9.28 45.66 -97.86
N VAL A 380 8.32 46.48 -98.32
CA VAL A 380 8.34 47.04 -99.68
C VAL A 380 8.67 48.53 -99.75
N GLU A 381 8.98 49.20 -98.62
CA GLU A 381 9.18 50.66 -98.55
C GLU A 381 10.31 51.15 -99.47
N GLU A 382 11.29 50.30 -99.77
CA GLU A 382 12.40 50.62 -100.67
C GLU A 382 12.06 50.52 -102.17
N PHE A 383 10.87 49.99 -102.49
CA PHE A 383 10.40 49.80 -103.86
C PHE A 383 9.25 50.77 -104.20
N PRO A 384 9.11 51.18 -105.47
CA PRO A 384 8.01 52.03 -105.94
C PRO A 384 6.68 51.25 -106.08
N VAL A 385 6.28 50.53 -105.03
CA VAL A 385 5.02 49.77 -104.95
C VAL A 385 4.38 49.99 -103.57
N ASP A 386 3.08 49.73 -103.44
CA ASP A 386 2.36 49.86 -102.16
C ASP A 386 1.66 48.53 -101.81
N VAL A 387 1.11 48.44 -100.60
CA VAL A 387 0.33 47.30 -100.12
C VAL A 387 -1.07 47.77 -99.72
N ASP A 388 -2.08 47.12 -100.29
CA ASP A 388 -3.48 47.44 -100.04
C ASP A 388 -3.95 47.05 -98.63
N GLU A 389 -5.23 47.32 -98.33
CA GLU A 389 -5.85 46.97 -97.05
C GLU A 389 -5.95 45.45 -96.78
N ASN A 390 -5.76 44.61 -97.80
CA ASN A 390 -5.78 43.15 -97.71
C ASN A 390 -4.37 42.55 -97.64
N GLY A 391 -3.31 43.37 -97.70
CA GLY A 391 -1.93 42.91 -97.72
C GLY A 391 -1.42 42.50 -99.10
N ALA A 392 -2.13 42.81 -100.18
CA ALA A 392 -1.70 42.53 -101.55
C ALA A 392 -0.85 43.68 -102.12
N VAL A 393 0.18 43.35 -102.89
CA VAL A 393 1.02 44.35 -103.57
C VAL A 393 0.20 45.04 -104.67
N VAL A 394 0.28 46.36 -104.72
CA VAL A 394 -0.32 47.22 -105.73
C VAL A 394 0.79 47.99 -106.42
N VAL A 395 0.73 48.00 -107.74
CA VAL A 395 1.69 48.68 -108.61
C VAL A 395 1.00 49.88 -109.24
N ASP A 396 1.56 51.08 -109.11
CA ASP A 396 1.15 52.22 -109.91
C ASP A 396 2.11 52.36 -111.10
N THR A 397 1.58 52.18 -112.32
CA THR A 397 2.36 52.34 -113.55
C THR A 397 3.08 53.70 -113.59
N VAL A 398 2.49 54.76 -113.07
CA VAL A 398 3.09 56.10 -113.07
C VAL A 398 4.33 56.13 -112.17
N ASP A 399 4.25 55.58 -110.96
CA ASP A 399 5.37 55.57 -110.01
C ASP A 399 6.57 54.75 -110.54
N ILE A 400 6.30 53.56 -111.11
CA ILE A 400 7.34 52.72 -111.73
C ILE A 400 8.08 53.44 -112.88
N VAL A 401 7.36 54.28 -113.62
CA VAL A 401 7.90 54.95 -114.82
C VAL A 401 8.55 56.29 -114.48
N GLN A 402 8.12 56.98 -113.41
CA GLN A 402 8.75 58.21 -112.93
C GLN A 402 10.20 58.00 -112.46
N GLU A 403 10.56 56.77 -112.07
CA GLU A 403 11.94 56.40 -111.73
C GLU A 403 12.90 56.38 -112.94
N LEU A 404 12.38 56.52 -114.18
CA LEU A 404 13.20 56.57 -115.39
C LEU A 404 13.69 57.99 -115.72
N ASP A 405 15.00 58.14 -115.89
CA ASP A 405 15.59 59.33 -116.51
C ASP A 405 15.51 59.24 -118.04
N PHE A 406 14.41 59.72 -118.63
CA PHE A 406 14.20 59.76 -120.08
C PHE A 406 15.23 60.63 -120.81
N ALA A 407 15.74 61.69 -120.19
CA ALA A 407 16.68 62.63 -120.79
C ALA A 407 18.08 62.01 -121.01
N SER A 408 18.42 60.98 -120.23
CA SER A 408 19.66 60.22 -120.40
C SER A 408 19.69 59.36 -121.67
N ALA A 409 18.52 58.92 -122.16
CA ALA A 409 18.40 58.09 -123.36
C ALA A 409 18.50 58.91 -124.65
N THR A 410 17.73 60.00 -124.73
CA THR A 410 17.61 60.79 -125.96
C THR A 410 17.28 62.25 -125.64
N GLN A 411 17.79 63.18 -126.45
CA GLN A 411 17.48 64.61 -126.35
C GLN A 411 16.40 65.04 -127.36
N ARG A 412 15.85 64.08 -128.12
CA ARG A 412 14.92 64.30 -129.24
C ARG A 412 13.48 64.52 -128.79
N ILE A 413 13.18 64.12 -127.56
CA ILE A 413 11.90 64.33 -126.89
C ILE A 413 12.17 64.69 -125.42
N ASP A 414 11.26 65.44 -124.83
CA ASP A 414 11.21 65.79 -123.42
C ASP A 414 9.94 65.17 -122.83
N VAL A 415 10.12 64.13 -122.01
CA VAL A 415 9.04 63.40 -121.35
C VAL A 415 8.97 63.91 -119.92
N THR A 416 7.81 64.43 -119.52
CA THR A 416 7.57 64.96 -118.18
C THR A 416 6.62 64.05 -117.40
N ASP A 417 6.63 64.15 -116.07
CA ASP A 417 5.73 63.37 -115.20
C ASP A 417 4.25 63.62 -115.54
N ASP A 418 3.87 64.86 -115.88
CA ASP A 418 2.51 65.23 -116.35
C ASP A 418 2.12 64.46 -117.62
N MET A 419 3.08 64.23 -118.52
CA MET A 419 2.83 63.46 -119.73
C MET A 419 2.61 61.98 -119.41
N ILE A 420 3.31 61.42 -118.43
CA ILE A 420 3.13 60.02 -117.99
C ILE A 420 1.78 59.86 -117.28
N GLU A 421 1.39 60.79 -116.41
CA GLU A 421 0.11 60.77 -115.71
C GLU A 421 -1.06 60.85 -116.70
N ARG A 422 -1.03 61.84 -117.61
CA ARG A 422 -2.07 62.00 -118.66
C ARG A 422 -2.11 60.86 -119.66
N LEU A 423 -0.98 60.22 -119.95
CA LEU A 423 -0.93 59.03 -120.82
C LEU A 423 -1.75 57.88 -120.21
N ASN A 424 -1.73 57.77 -118.89
CA ASN A 424 -2.35 56.70 -118.14
C ASN A 424 -3.81 56.97 -117.74
N GLU A 425 -4.22 58.24 -117.66
CA GLU A 425 -5.53 58.68 -117.17
C GLU A 425 -6.72 58.19 -118.01
N ASP A 426 -6.76 58.55 -119.30
CA ASP A 426 -7.85 58.18 -120.20
C ASP A 426 -7.46 58.28 -121.69
N SER A 427 -8.41 57.98 -122.57
CA SER A 427 -8.20 58.01 -124.02
C SER A 427 -7.86 59.40 -124.59
N ASP A 428 -8.39 60.47 -123.99
CA ASP A 428 -8.16 61.84 -124.44
C ASP A 428 -6.75 62.30 -124.02
N GLY A 429 -6.35 61.99 -122.79
CA GLY A 429 -5.00 62.21 -122.26
C GLY A 429 -3.93 61.48 -123.09
N TYR A 430 -4.14 60.19 -123.36
CA TYR A 430 -3.28 59.37 -124.20
C TYR A 430 -3.07 59.96 -125.60
N ALA A 431 -4.16 60.33 -126.28
CA ALA A 431 -4.09 60.93 -127.61
C ALA A 431 -3.35 62.28 -127.61
N ALA A 432 -3.56 63.10 -126.57
CA ALA A 432 -2.90 64.40 -126.43
C ALA A 432 -1.39 64.26 -126.24
N VAL A 433 -0.95 63.34 -125.36
CA VAL A 433 0.47 63.10 -125.10
C VAL A 433 1.18 62.56 -126.34
N ARG A 434 0.55 61.63 -127.08
CA ARG A 434 1.15 61.11 -128.33
C ARG A 434 1.27 62.16 -129.43
N GLU A 435 0.31 63.08 -129.55
CA GLU A 435 0.45 64.18 -130.52
C GLU A 435 1.54 65.16 -130.10
N GLU A 436 1.68 65.44 -128.80
CA GLU A 436 2.74 66.27 -128.24
C GLU A 436 4.14 65.68 -128.52
N ILE A 437 4.34 64.39 -128.25
CA ILE A 437 5.59 63.67 -128.58
C ILE A 437 5.88 63.70 -130.10
N ARG A 438 4.85 63.46 -130.93
CA ARG A 438 5.01 63.56 -132.40
C ARG A 438 5.39 64.96 -132.86
N ASP A 439 4.87 66.01 -132.22
CA ASP A 439 5.22 67.39 -132.52
C ASP A 439 6.66 67.72 -132.13
N GLN A 440 7.13 67.25 -130.96
CA GLN A 440 8.53 67.38 -130.56
C GLN A 440 9.47 66.71 -131.58
N VAL A 441 9.17 65.48 -132.02
CA VAL A 441 9.97 64.79 -133.05
C VAL A 441 9.92 65.49 -134.41
N ARG A 442 8.77 66.08 -134.79
CA ARG A 442 8.65 66.85 -136.03
C ARG A 442 9.49 68.13 -136.01
N GLU A 443 9.65 68.77 -134.84
CA GLU A 443 10.48 69.98 -134.68
C GLU A 443 11.96 69.69 -134.94
N ASP A 444 12.42 68.51 -134.56
CA ASP A 444 13.79 68.02 -134.80
C ASP A 444 14.05 67.55 -136.25
N LEU A 445 13.00 67.30 -137.02
CA LEU A 445 13.08 66.87 -138.41
C LEU A 445 12.99 68.06 -139.40
N PRO A 446 13.49 67.91 -140.65
CA PRO A 446 13.31 68.95 -141.66
C PRO A 446 11.84 69.27 -141.90
N SER A 447 11.48 70.56 -142.08
CA SER A 447 10.11 71.07 -142.31
C SER A 447 9.23 70.40 -143.40
N PHE A 448 9.77 69.44 -144.16
CA PHE A 448 9.08 68.65 -145.18
C PHE A 448 9.06 67.15 -144.89
N ALA A 449 9.39 66.74 -143.65
CA ALA A 449 9.36 65.35 -143.23
C ALA A 449 7.96 64.75 -143.40
N THR A 450 7.88 63.52 -143.91
CA THR A 450 6.61 62.80 -144.07
C THR A 450 6.21 62.13 -142.75
N ALA A 451 4.92 61.78 -142.59
CA ALA A 451 4.45 60.99 -141.43
C ALA A 451 5.29 59.72 -141.22
N SER A 452 5.58 58.98 -142.29
CA SER A 452 6.46 57.81 -142.24
C SER A 452 7.90 58.11 -141.79
N GLN A 453 8.42 59.31 -142.03
CA GLN A 453 9.74 59.70 -141.49
C GLN A 453 9.69 60.07 -140.00
N VAL A 454 8.54 60.56 -139.52
CA VAL A 454 8.28 60.77 -138.08
C VAL A 454 8.13 59.42 -137.39
N ASP A 455 7.39 58.47 -137.99
CA ASP A 455 7.21 57.12 -137.45
C ASP A 455 8.56 56.36 -137.36
N THR A 456 9.42 56.43 -138.39
CA THR A 456 10.77 55.84 -138.31
C THR A 456 11.64 56.50 -137.23
N ALA A 457 11.52 57.83 -137.04
CA ALA A 457 12.22 58.52 -135.96
C ALA A 457 11.72 58.09 -134.57
N LEU A 458 10.41 57.87 -134.44
CA LEU A 458 9.77 57.37 -133.24
C LEU A 458 10.16 55.92 -132.94
N GLU A 459 10.26 55.04 -133.94
CA GLU A 459 10.78 53.67 -133.78
C GLU A 459 12.23 53.65 -133.24
N GLU A 460 13.10 54.54 -133.75
CA GLU A 460 14.47 54.69 -133.26
C GLU A 460 14.50 55.19 -131.81
N ILE A 461 13.70 56.23 -131.50
CA ILE A 461 13.57 56.78 -130.15
C ILE A 461 13.01 55.72 -129.19
N ASN A 462 11.98 54.98 -129.60
CA ASN A 462 11.39 53.88 -128.82
C ASN A 462 12.46 52.84 -128.45
N ALA A 463 13.25 52.38 -129.43
CA ALA A 463 14.31 51.42 -129.18
C ALA A 463 15.42 51.96 -128.25
N GLU A 464 15.79 53.24 -128.37
CA GLU A 464 16.76 53.91 -127.48
C GLU A 464 16.21 54.01 -126.05
N LEU A 465 14.96 54.45 -125.89
CA LEU A 465 14.28 54.57 -124.59
C LEU A 465 14.16 53.21 -123.91
N LYS A 466 13.70 52.17 -124.61
CA LYS A 466 13.56 50.82 -124.05
C LYS A 466 14.90 50.25 -123.57
N ALA A 467 15.95 50.35 -124.40
CA ALA A 467 17.27 49.87 -124.03
C ALA A 467 17.83 50.60 -122.80
N ASN A 468 17.57 51.90 -122.69
CA ASN A 468 17.99 52.70 -121.55
C ASN A 468 17.15 52.40 -120.30
N ALA A 469 15.83 52.23 -120.44
CA ALA A 469 14.94 51.89 -119.33
C ALA A 469 15.29 50.52 -118.74
N THR A 470 15.52 49.50 -119.58
CA THR A 470 15.99 48.19 -119.10
C THR A 470 17.35 48.28 -118.40
N ALA A 471 18.26 49.15 -118.86
CA ALA A 471 19.55 49.36 -118.19
C ALA A 471 19.39 50.05 -116.82
N GLN A 472 18.58 51.11 -116.75
CA GLN A 472 18.28 51.81 -115.50
C GLN A 472 17.55 50.90 -114.51
N ALA A 473 16.55 50.13 -114.94
CA ALA A 473 15.88 49.16 -114.10
C ALA A 473 16.87 48.12 -113.55
N ARG A 474 17.89 47.72 -114.34
CA ARG A 474 18.86 46.72 -113.89
C ARG A 474 19.85 47.30 -112.89
N ASP A 475 20.22 48.56 -113.05
CA ASP A 475 21.08 49.28 -112.10
C ASP A 475 20.33 49.63 -110.79
N ASN A 476 19.04 49.96 -110.87
CA ASN A 476 18.24 50.36 -109.72
C ASN A 476 17.72 49.17 -108.90
N TYR A 477 17.28 48.09 -109.57
CA TYR A 477 16.58 46.98 -108.92
C TYR A 477 17.26 45.63 -109.09
N GLY A 478 18.15 45.44 -110.06
CA GLY A 478 18.63 44.12 -110.49
C GLY A 478 19.47 43.34 -109.47
N GLU A 479 19.96 43.97 -108.40
CA GLU A 479 20.59 43.28 -107.27
C GLU A 479 19.61 42.97 -106.12
N ASN A 480 18.43 43.60 -106.12
CA ASN A 480 17.47 43.58 -105.00
C ASN A 480 16.16 42.86 -105.32
N VAL A 481 15.91 42.51 -106.59
CA VAL A 481 14.73 41.73 -107.00
C VAL A 481 15.13 40.53 -107.85
N SER A 482 14.28 39.50 -107.91
CA SER A 482 14.50 38.36 -108.80
C SER A 482 14.46 38.75 -110.28
N GLU A 483 15.07 37.91 -111.12
CA GLU A 483 15.09 38.15 -112.58
C GLU A 483 13.67 38.16 -113.18
N ASP A 484 12.72 37.40 -112.60
CA ASP A 484 11.31 37.43 -113.03
C ASP A 484 10.66 38.80 -112.74
N THR A 485 10.82 39.32 -111.51
CA THR A 485 10.31 40.64 -111.11
C THR A 485 10.95 41.74 -111.94
N PHE A 486 12.27 41.65 -112.17
CA PHE A 486 12.99 42.56 -113.05
C PHE A 486 12.44 42.57 -114.48
N ASP A 487 12.16 41.39 -115.05
CA ASP A 487 11.59 41.27 -116.39
C ASP A 487 10.20 41.92 -116.46
N ASP A 488 9.38 41.79 -115.42
CA ASP A 488 8.06 42.43 -115.33
C ASP A 488 8.15 43.96 -115.16
N ILE A 489 9.12 44.48 -114.39
CA ILE A 489 9.41 45.94 -114.31
C ILE A 489 9.75 46.46 -115.71
N ALA A 490 10.68 45.78 -116.38
CA ALA A 490 11.09 46.16 -117.74
C ALA A 490 9.93 46.06 -118.72
N ALA A 491 9.04 45.07 -118.59
CA ALA A 491 7.85 44.94 -119.43
C ALA A 491 6.89 46.12 -119.26
N LEU A 492 6.54 46.48 -118.02
CA LEU A 492 5.64 47.60 -117.74
C LEU A 492 6.22 48.95 -118.22
N GLN A 493 7.51 49.18 -117.96
CA GLN A 493 8.23 50.36 -118.45
C GLN A 493 8.26 50.41 -119.98
N ASN A 494 8.54 49.28 -120.64
CA ASN A 494 8.53 49.18 -122.10
C ASN A 494 7.13 49.41 -122.70
N THR A 495 6.09 48.92 -122.05
CA THR A 495 4.69 49.16 -122.46
C THR A 495 4.33 50.64 -122.35
N THR A 496 4.80 51.34 -121.32
CA THR A 496 4.62 52.80 -121.20
C THR A 496 5.41 53.57 -122.24
N ILE A 497 6.66 53.17 -122.52
CA ILE A 497 7.47 53.73 -123.61
C ILE A 497 6.80 53.51 -124.97
N ASP A 498 6.16 52.35 -125.19
CA ASP A 498 5.34 52.09 -126.37
C ASP A 498 4.14 53.01 -126.44
N GLY A 499 3.46 53.23 -125.31
CA GLY A 499 2.41 54.23 -125.18
C GLY A 499 2.84 55.62 -125.66
N LEU A 500 4.06 56.03 -125.30
CA LEU A 500 4.62 57.32 -125.70
C LEU A 500 5.06 57.37 -127.16
N THR A 501 5.69 56.31 -127.68
CA THR A 501 6.54 56.39 -128.87
C THR A 501 6.32 55.32 -129.95
N ASP A 502 5.64 54.20 -129.67
CA ASP A 502 5.39 53.19 -130.71
C ASP A 502 4.36 53.74 -131.72
N PRO A 503 4.71 53.90 -133.03
CA PRO A 503 3.77 54.40 -134.02
C PRO A 503 2.56 53.50 -134.22
N ASP A 504 2.71 52.18 -134.04
CA ASP A 504 1.67 51.17 -134.28
C ASP A 504 0.63 51.06 -133.13
N LEU A 505 0.93 51.65 -131.96
CA LEU A 505 0.03 51.69 -130.81
C LEU A 505 -0.85 52.95 -130.85
N GLU A 506 -1.90 52.93 -131.67
CA GLU A 506 -2.75 54.11 -131.91
C GLU A 506 -3.89 54.33 -130.90
N ASP A 507 -4.27 53.30 -130.16
CA ASP A 507 -5.51 53.28 -129.39
C ASP A 507 -5.26 52.97 -127.90
N TYR A 508 -5.93 53.74 -127.04
CA TYR A 508 -5.79 53.65 -125.59
C TYR A 508 -6.23 52.29 -125.05
N ASP A 509 -7.30 51.68 -125.55
CA ASP A 509 -7.77 50.39 -125.02
C ASP A 509 -6.71 49.29 -125.23
N THR A 510 -5.97 49.36 -126.34
CA THR A 510 -4.87 48.43 -126.63
C THR A 510 -3.66 48.66 -125.72
N TYR A 511 -3.32 49.92 -125.45
CA TYR A 511 -2.27 50.29 -124.50
C TYR A 511 -2.66 49.88 -123.07
N ALA A 512 -3.82 50.32 -122.59
CA ALA A 512 -4.35 50.04 -121.25
C ALA A 512 -4.46 48.53 -120.99
N THR A 513 -4.95 47.74 -121.95
CA THR A 513 -5.00 46.26 -121.77
C THR A 513 -3.62 45.63 -121.58
N ARG A 514 -2.59 46.12 -122.29
CA ARG A 514 -1.21 45.64 -122.12
C ARG A 514 -0.64 46.11 -120.79
N ARG A 515 -0.80 47.40 -120.49
CA ARG A 515 -0.35 48.01 -119.23
C ARG A 515 -0.96 47.29 -118.04
N ASP A 516 -2.29 47.13 -117.98
CA ASP A 516 -2.97 46.49 -116.86
C ASP A 516 -2.55 45.00 -116.72
N SER A 517 -2.21 44.34 -117.83
CA SER A 517 -1.68 42.96 -117.79
C SER A 517 -0.25 42.90 -117.25
N ASP A 518 0.60 43.85 -117.64
CA ASP A 518 1.99 43.93 -117.17
C ASP A 518 2.04 44.44 -115.71
N GLU A 519 1.13 45.35 -115.33
CA GLU A 519 0.93 45.84 -113.96
C GLU A 519 0.49 44.71 -113.04
N SER A 520 -0.47 43.89 -113.46
CA SER A 520 -0.88 42.69 -112.70
C SER A 520 0.22 41.65 -112.63
N ALA A 521 1.01 41.44 -113.69
CA ALA A 521 2.14 40.51 -113.67
C ALA A 521 3.22 40.99 -112.70
N LEU A 522 3.51 42.30 -112.70
CA LEU A 522 4.47 42.92 -111.80
C LEU A 522 4.00 42.87 -110.33
N ALA A 523 2.71 43.10 -110.07
CA ALA A 523 2.14 42.95 -108.74
C ALA A 523 2.27 41.49 -108.24
N ASP A 524 2.03 40.50 -109.11
CA ASP A 524 2.17 39.08 -108.78
C ASP A 524 3.64 38.66 -108.55
N SER A 525 4.61 39.22 -109.28
CA SER A 525 6.03 38.92 -109.08
C SER A 525 6.59 39.58 -107.83
N PHE A 526 6.28 40.86 -107.57
CA PHE A 526 6.61 41.50 -106.30
C PHE A 526 5.92 40.83 -105.11
N GLY A 527 4.67 40.37 -105.26
CA GLY A 527 3.98 39.62 -104.20
C GLY A 527 4.73 38.33 -103.81
N ARG A 528 5.25 37.59 -104.80
CA ARG A 528 6.10 36.41 -104.57
C ARG A 528 7.44 36.76 -103.95
N GLU A 529 8.09 37.82 -104.43
CA GLU A 529 9.37 38.32 -103.87
C GLU A 529 9.21 38.68 -102.39
N LEU A 530 8.15 39.42 -102.07
CA LEU A 530 7.81 39.80 -100.70
C LEU A 530 7.56 38.57 -99.82
N ASP A 531 6.78 37.60 -100.29
CA ASP A 531 6.52 36.36 -99.54
C ASP A 531 7.81 35.54 -99.29
N ASP A 532 8.73 35.50 -100.26
CA ASP A 532 10.00 34.81 -100.12
C ASP A 532 10.95 35.55 -99.16
N GLY A 533 11.05 36.87 -99.25
CA GLY A 533 11.81 37.71 -98.32
C GLY A 533 11.29 37.61 -96.88
N LEU A 534 9.97 37.66 -96.69
CA LEU A 534 9.35 37.46 -95.38
C LEU A 534 9.61 36.06 -94.81
N ARG A 535 9.67 35.02 -95.65
CA ARG A 535 10.00 33.66 -95.22
C ARG A 535 11.47 33.53 -94.80
N GLU A 536 12.39 34.20 -95.50
CA GLU A 536 13.80 34.26 -95.10
C GLU A 536 13.97 35.01 -93.77
N ALA A 537 13.34 36.18 -93.65
CA ALA A 537 13.33 36.95 -92.40
C ALA A 537 12.69 36.17 -91.24
N ASN A 538 11.63 35.39 -91.49
CA ASN A 538 11.02 34.51 -90.48
C ASN A 538 12.03 33.50 -89.91
N GLU A 539 12.72 32.77 -90.78
CA GLU A 539 13.70 31.75 -90.35
C GLU A 539 14.91 32.37 -89.65
N GLU A 540 15.37 33.54 -90.11
CA GLU A 540 16.47 34.28 -89.47
C GLU A 540 16.10 34.78 -88.07
N MET A 541 14.91 35.39 -87.92
CA MET A 541 14.41 35.85 -86.62
C MET A 541 14.25 34.67 -85.65
N LYS A 542 13.72 33.52 -86.11
CA LYS A 542 13.59 32.31 -85.28
C LYS A 542 14.94 31.78 -84.82
N ALA A 543 15.94 31.74 -85.71
CA ALA A 543 17.28 31.29 -85.36
C ALA A 543 17.94 32.22 -84.32
N THR A 544 17.84 33.53 -84.53
CA THR A 544 18.38 34.55 -83.62
C THR A 544 17.71 34.50 -82.26
N ALA A 545 16.37 34.46 -82.22
CA ALA A 545 15.61 34.35 -80.98
C ALA A 545 15.97 33.05 -80.22
N ALA A 546 16.08 31.92 -80.93
CA ALA A 546 16.41 30.66 -80.29
C ALA A 546 17.83 30.66 -79.68
N ASP A 547 18.80 31.32 -80.30
CA ASP A 547 20.16 31.46 -79.74
C ASP A 547 20.20 32.42 -78.55
N GLN A 548 19.42 33.50 -78.59
CA GLN A 548 19.28 34.41 -77.45
C GLN A 548 18.66 33.70 -76.24
N ILE A 549 17.52 33.04 -76.41
CA ILE A 549 16.82 32.32 -75.34
C ILE A 549 17.73 31.24 -74.72
N ARG A 550 18.47 30.47 -75.52
CA ARG A 550 19.42 29.48 -75.01
C ARG A 550 20.58 30.10 -74.24
N THR A 551 20.99 31.31 -74.61
CA THR A 551 22.09 32.02 -73.94
C THR A 551 21.63 32.63 -72.63
N GLU A 552 20.41 33.16 -72.58
CA GLU A 552 19.83 33.81 -71.41
C GLU A 552 19.37 32.79 -70.37
N TYR A 553 18.53 31.83 -70.78
CA TYR A 553 17.89 30.91 -69.82
C TYR A 553 18.50 29.51 -69.79
N GLY A 554 19.41 29.16 -70.70
CA GLY A 554 19.89 27.78 -70.84
C GLY A 554 20.64 27.20 -69.64
N ASP A 555 21.16 28.05 -68.75
CA ASP A 555 21.80 27.65 -67.49
C ASP A 555 20.86 27.82 -66.27
N GLU A 556 19.72 28.50 -66.44
CA GLU A 556 18.77 28.86 -65.37
C GLU A 556 17.59 27.90 -65.33
N VAL A 557 17.09 27.49 -66.50
CA VAL A 557 15.91 26.61 -66.62
C VAL A 557 16.19 25.31 -67.35
N ASP A 558 15.28 24.35 -67.19
CA ASP A 558 15.37 23.06 -67.86
C ASP A 558 15.30 23.20 -69.40
N ASN A 559 15.92 22.23 -70.11
CA ASN A 559 15.95 22.26 -71.57
C ASN A 559 14.54 22.22 -72.22
N GLN A 560 13.55 21.63 -71.56
CA GLN A 560 12.18 21.60 -72.05
C GLN A 560 11.52 22.98 -71.90
N THR A 561 11.69 23.67 -70.78
CA THR A 561 11.26 25.06 -70.58
C THR A 561 11.88 25.97 -71.63
N VAL A 562 13.21 25.89 -71.84
CA VAL A 562 13.90 26.62 -72.93
C VAL A 562 13.24 26.36 -74.29
N ASN A 563 12.97 25.09 -74.61
CA ASN A 563 12.35 24.75 -75.90
C ASN A 563 10.90 25.26 -76.02
N ASN A 564 10.16 25.32 -74.92
CA ASN A 564 8.80 25.86 -74.90
C ASN A 564 8.79 27.39 -75.05
N ILE A 565 9.76 28.11 -74.46
CA ILE A 565 9.95 29.55 -74.70
C ILE A 565 10.25 29.78 -76.20
N ILE A 566 11.15 28.97 -76.78
CA ILE A 566 11.47 29.03 -78.22
C ILE A 566 10.23 28.74 -79.08
N ALA A 567 9.40 27.76 -78.71
CA ALA A 567 8.19 27.43 -79.45
C ALA A 567 7.20 28.60 -79.45
N LEU A 568 6.92 29.18 -78.28
CA LEU A 568 6.04 30.34 -78.15
C LEU A 568 6.56 31.53 -78.98
N GLN A 569 7.87 31.79 -78.91
CA GLN A 569 8.49 32.88 -79.65
C GLN A 569 8.45 32.65 -81.16
N ASN A 570 8.67 31.42 -81.62
CA ASN A 570 8.53 31.06 -83.02
C ASN A 570 7.10 31.28 -83.51
N THR A 571 6.09 31.01 -82.68
CA THR A 571 4.68 31.26 -83.00
C THR A 571 4.39 32.76 -83.14
N VAL A 572 4.93 33.62 -82.27
CA VAL A 572 4.83 35.07 -82.41
C VAL A 572 5.50 35.55 -83.71
N ILE A 573 6.71 35.06 -83.99
CA ILE A 573 7.44 35.36 -85.23
C ILE A 573 6.64 34.90 -86.47
N ASP A 574 6.00 33.73 -86.40
CA ASP A 574 5.12 33.24 -87.47
C ASP A 574 3.91 34.14 -87.69
N GLY A 575 3.30 34.62 -86.61
CA GLY A 575 2.21 35.61 -86.69
C GLY A 575 2.63 36.88 -87.43
N LEU A 576 3.86 37.35 -87.20
CA LEU A 576 4.42 38.56 -87.80
C LEU A 576 4.75 38.38 -89.28
N THR A 577 5.45 37.29 -89.64
CA THR A 577 6.16 37.21 -90.93
C THR A 577 5.83 35.99 -91.78
N HIS A 578 5.19 34.95 -91.24
CA HIS A 578 4.93 33.75 -92.03
C HIS A 578 3.86 34.05 -93.10
N PRO A 579 4.20 33.99 -94.42
CA PRO A 579 3.29 34.46 -95.46
C PRO A 579 2.01 33.62 -95.54
N ASP A 580 2.11 32.32 -95.28
CA ASP A 580 0.98 31.39 -95.36
C ASP A 580 0.05 31.40 -94.13
N LEU A 581 0.49 31.96 -92.99
CA LEU A 581 -0.32 32.02 -91.77
C LEU A 581 -1.23 33.24 -91.84
N THR A 582 -2.37 33.13 -92.50
CA THR A 582 -3.27 34.27 -92.74
C THR A 582 -4.49 34.31 -91.80
N ASP A 583 -4.70 33.25 -91.04
CA ASP A 583 -5.84 33.10 -90.12
C ASP A 583 -5.41 33.34 -88.67
N PHE A 584 -6.08 34.29 -88.00
CA PHE A 584 -5.82 34.56 -86.58
C PHE A 584 -6.22 33.37 -85.71
N ASP A 585 -7.25 32.60 -86.06
CA ASP A 585 -7.68 31.47 -85.25
C ASP A 585 -6.62 30.35 -85.26
N GLU A 586 -5.88 30.19 -86.38
CA GLU A 586 -4.75 29.25 -86.49
C GLU A 586 -3.57 29.72 -85.63
N TYR A 587 -3.20 31.00 -85.74
CA TYR A 587 -2.17 31.62 -84.91
C TYR A 587 -2.51 31.54 -83.42
N ALA A 588 -3.71 31.97 -83.02
CA ALA A 588 -4.16 32.00 -81.64
C ALA A 588 -4.24 30.59 -81.05
N SER A 589 -4.72 29.59 -81.81
CA SER A 589 -4.75 28.20 -81.34
C SER A 589 -3.35 27.64 -81.09
N GLN A 590 -2.38 27.97 -81.94
CA GLN A 590 -1.00 27.53 -81.77
C GLN A 590 -0.34 28.26 -80.58
N ARG A 591 -0.56 29.58 -80.47
CA ARG A 591 -0.07 30.38 -79.34
C ARG A 591 -0.61 29.86 -78.02
N ASP A 592 -1.93 29.66 -77.90
CA ASP A 592 -2.55 29.19 -76.66
C ASP A 592 -2.03 27.78 -76.28
N ALA A 593 -1.71 26.94 -77.27
CA ALA A 593 -1.11 25.63 -77.02
C ALA A 593 0.34 25.73 -76.54
N ASP A 594 1.12 26.66 -77.09
CA ASP A 594 2.51 26.91 -76.68
C ASP A 594 2.57 27.61 -75.30
N GLU A 595 1.65 28.54 -75.01
CA GLU A 595 1.46 29.14 -73.68
C GLU A 595 1.16 28.07 -72.62
N ALA A 596 0.21 27.17 -72.91
CA ALA A 596 -0.12 26.07 -72.00
C ALA A 596 1.05 25.11 -71.80
N ALA A 597 1.77 24.76 -72.87
CA ALA A 597 2.96 23.91 -72.77
C ALA A 597 4.09 24.57 -71.95
N LEU A 598 4.25 25.89 -72.09
CA LEU A 598 5.22 26.68 -71.32
C LEU A 598 4.83 26.78 -69.85
N GLY A 599 3.54 27.04 -69.56
CA GLY A 599 2.99 26.99 -68.21
C GLY A 599 3.25 25.64 -67.53
N ASP A 600 2.90 24.54 -68.21
CA ASP A 600 3.16 23.17 -67.74
C ASP A 600 4.65 22.86 -67.49
N SER A 601 5.59 23.53 -68.19
CA SER A 601 7.03 23.39 -67.92
C SER A 601 7.49 24.17 -66.71
N PHE A 602 7.05 25.41 -66.57
CA PHE A 602 7.37 26.21 -65.39
C PHE A 602 6.74 25.64 -64.12
N ASP A 603 5.51 25.11 -64.18
CA ASP A 603 4.89 24.46 -63.02
C ASP A 603 5.70 23.25 -62.53
N ARG A 604 6.24 22.43 -63.46
CA ARG A 604 7.11 21.31 -63.10
C ARG A 604 8.45 21.76 -62.51
N GLU A 605 9.03 22.81 -63.07
CA GLU A 605 10.29 23.38 -62.61
C GLU A 605 10.15 23.97 -61.20
N LEU A 606 9.04 24.68 -60.96
CA LEU A 606 8.65 25.17 -59.65
C LEU A 606 8.44 24.02 -58.65
N ASP A 607 7.74 22.96 -59.04
CA ASP A 607 7.51 21.78 -58.19
C ASP A 607 8.82 21.07 -57.83
N ASP A 608 9.74 20.91 -58.79
CA ASP A 608 11.07 20.32 -58.58
C ASP A 608 11.95 21.21 -57.66
N GLY A 609 11.91 22.53 -57.84
CA GLY A 609 12.57 23.50 -56.97
C GLY A 609 12.04 23.45 -55.53
N LEU A 610 10.72 23.45 -55.36
CA LEU A 610 10.07 23.31 -54.05
C LEU A 610 10.39 21.96 -53.38
N LEU A 611 10.51 20.88 -54.15
CA LEU A 611 10.92 19.57 -53.62
C LEU A 611 12.38 19.57 -53.14
N GLU A 612 13.27 20.35 -53.77
CA GLU A 612 14.64 20.51 -53.28
C GLU A 612 14.69 21.39 -52.02
N ALA A 613 13.96 22.51 -52.01
CA ALA A 613 13.80 23.35 -50.81
C ALA A 613 13.20 22.55 -49.64
N ASN A 614 12.21 21.67 -49.90
CA ASN A 614 11.65 20.76 -48.92
C ASN A 614 12.73 19.91 -48.25
N LYS A 615 13.64 19.31 -49.03
CA LYS A 615 14.74 18.48 -48.49
C LYS A 615 15.73 19.29 -47.67
N GLU A 616 16.09 20.49 -48.14
CA GLU A 616 17.00 21.39 -47.44
C GLU A 616 16.42 21.82 -46.09
N ILE A 617 15.18 22.34 -46.09
CA ILE A 617 14.49 22.80 -44.88
C ILE A 617 14.33 21.64 -43.89
N LYS A 618 14.01 20.42 -44.34
CA LYS A 618 13.92 19.23 -43.47
C LYS A 618 15.27 18.85 -42.86
N ALA A 619 16.36 18.93 -43.62
CA ALA A 619 17.69 18.63 -43.11
C ALA A 619 18.10 19.62 -42.01
N ASP A 620 17.86 20.92 -42.26
CA ASP A 620 18.17 22.00 -41.32
C ASP A 620 17.28 21.94 -40.07
N ALA A 621 15.98 21.69 -40.23
CA ALA A 621 15.06 21.50 -39.10
C ALA A 621 15.47 20.30 -38.24
N ALA A 622 15.86 19.18 -38.86
CA ALA A 622 16.33 18.01 -38.14
C ALA A 622 17.66 18.26 -37.41
N GLU A 623 18.56 19.09 -37.94
CA GLU A 623 19.78 19.51 -37.24
C GLU A 623 19.45 20.42 -36.04
N GLN A 624 18.57 21.42 -36.23
CA GLN A 624 18.10 22.29 -35.16
C GLN A 624 17.42 21.51 -34.02
N ALA A 625 16.56 20.54 -34.34
CA ALA A 625 15.90 19.69 -33.35
C ALA A 625 16.92 18.85 -32.56
N ARG A 626 17.93 18.28 -33.24
CA ARG A 626 19.01 17.52 -32.56
C ARG A 626 19.84 18.40 -31.63
N ASP A 627 20.20 19.60 -32.06
CA ASP A 627 20.97 20.53 -31.24
C ASP A 627 20.19 21.03 -30.02
N ARG A 628 18.87 21.17 -30.16
CA ARG A 628 18.00 21.70 -29.11
C ARG A 628 17.56 20.65 -28.10
N TYR A 629 17.11 19.50 -28.59
CA TYR A 629 16.45 18.47 -27.78
C TYR A 629 17.28 17.20 -27.62
N GLY A 630 18.32 16.98 -28.43
CA GLY A 630 19.03 15.70 -28.48
C GLY A 630 19.77 15.30 -27.20
N ASP A 631 20.05 16.25 -26.29
CA ASP A 631 20.61 15.99 -24.96
C ASP A 631 19.53 15.81 -23.87
N SER A 632 18.29 16.26 -24.13
CA SER A 632 17.19 16.26 -23.15
C SER A 632 16.20 15.11 -23.35
N VAL A 633 16.04 14.62 -24.58
CA VAL A 633 15.10 13.55 -24.91
C VAL A 633 15.75 12.33 -25.54
N SER A 634 15.00 11.23 -25.57
CA SER A 634 15.38 10.00 -26.24
C SER A 634 15.47 10.18 -27.76
N ASN A 635 16.24 9.32 -28.42
CA ASN A 635 16.32 9.35 -29.89
C ASN A 635 14.96 9.06 -30.55
N GLU A 636 14.07 8.31 -29.90
CA GLU A 636 12.73 8.01 -30.42
C GLU A 636 11.85 9.27 -30.38
N THR A 637 11.79 9.95 -29.23
CA THR A 637 11.12 11.25 -29.08
C THR A 637 11.66 12.29 -30.06
N LEU A 638 12.99 12.34 -30.23
CA LEU A 638 13.63 13.24 -31.17
C LEU A 638 13.24 12.95 -32.63
N ASP A 639 13.20 11.67 -33.01
CA ASP A 639 12.75 11.26 -34.35
C ASP A 639 11.26 11.61 -34.57
N ASP A 640 10.41 11.52 -33.53
CA ASP A 640 9.00 11.93 -33.60
C ASP A 640 8.84 13.45 -33.72
N ILE A 641 9.63 14.26 -33.01
CA ILE A 641 9.69 15.73 -33.17
C ILE A 641 10.05 16.09 -34.61
N VAL A 642 11.11 15.47 -35.13
CA VAL A 642 11.55 15.67 -36.53
C VAL A 642 10.48 15.19 -37.51
N GLY A 643 9.80 14.08 -37.21
CA GLY A 643 8.68 13.58 -37.99
C GLY A 643 7.54 14.59 -38.10
N LEU A 644 7.13 15.19 -36.97
CA LEU A 644 6.08 16.19 -36.95
C LEU A 644 6.49 17.47 -37.69
N GLN A 645 7.72 17.96 -37.49
CA GLN A 645 8.26 19.11 -38.23
C GLN A 645 8.32 18.82 -39.74
N ASN A 646 8.75 17.63 -40.14
CA ASN A 646 8.78 17.22 -41.55
C ASN A 646 7.38 17.23 -42.18
N THR A 647 6.34 16.83 -41.44
CA THR A 647 4.96 16.91 -41.92
C THR A 647 4.51 18.35 -42.13
N VAL A 648 4.86 19.27 -41.23
CA VAL A 648 4.57 20.70 -41.43
C VAL A 648 5.30 21.22 -42.66
N ILE A 649 6.59 20.89 -42.83
CA ILE A 649 7.37 21.27 -44.00
C ILE A 649 6.75 20.68 -45.28
N ASP A 650 6.27 19.44 -45.25
CA ASP A 650 5.56 18.82 -46.38
C ASP A 650 4.25 19.52 -46.72
N GLY A 651 3.47 19.92 -45.72
CA GLY A 651 2.27 20.72 -45.93
C GLY A 651 2.56 22.04 -46.66
N LEU A 652 3.72 22.64 -46.39
CA LEU A 652 4.14 23.93 -46.94
C LEU A 652 4.76 23.82 -48.33
N THR A 653 5.62 22.83 -48.57
CA THR A 653 6.51 22.81 -49.74
C THR A 653 6.37 21.56 -50.62
N HIS A 654 5.73 20.48 -50.15
CA HIS A 654 5.65 19.27 -50.97
C HIS A 654 4.59 19.44 -52.08
N PRO A 655 4.96 19.35 -53.37
CA PRO A 655 4.05 19.65 -54.48
C PRO A 655 2.85 18.68 -54.54
N ASP A 656 3.07 17.39 -54.27
CA ASP A 656 2.00 16.38 -54.33
C ASP A 656 0.99 16.41 -53.17
N LEU A 657 1.33 17.02 -52.03
CA LEU A 657 0.44 17.07 -50.87
C LEU A 657 -0.51 18.25 -51.08
N THR A 658 -1.60 18.05 -51.82
CA THR A 658 -2.55 19.12 -52.18
C THR A 658 -3.83 19.08 -51.35
N ASP A 659 -4.06 18.00 -50.60
CA ASP A 659 -5.25 17.80 -49.79
C ASP A 659 -4.96 18.07 -48.30
N PHE A 660 -5.72 18.99 -47.70
CA PHE A 660 -5.60 19.30 -46.27
C PHE A 660 -5.96 18.08 -45.41
N ASP A 661 -6.90 17.23 -45.82
CA ASP A 661 -7.28 16.06 -45.03
C ASP A 661 -6.14 15.03 -45.00
N GLU A 662 -5.36 14.91 -46.07
CA GLU A 662 -4.16 14.07 -46.10
C GLU A 662 -3.06 14.63 -45.19
N TYR A 663 -2.78 15.93 -45.31
CA TYR A 663 -1.84 16.63 -44.43
C TYR A 663 -2.24 16.51 -42.95
N ALA A 664 -3.48 16.84 -42.62
CA ALA A 664 -4.01 16.79 -41.26
C ALA A 664 -3.96 15.36 -40.71
N SER A 665 -4.31 14.35 -41.51
CA SER A 665 -4.20 12.96 -41.08
C SER A 665 -2.76 12.53 -40.80
N GLN A 666 -1.77 13.02 -41.55
CA GLN A 666 -0.35 12.71 -41.28
C GLN A 666 0.14 13.45 -40.03
N ARG A 667 -0.27 14.71 -39.87
CA ARG A 667 0.05 15.54 -38.70
C ARG A 667 -0.48 14.90 -37.43
N ASP A 668 -1.78 14.58 -37.39
CA ASP A 668 -2.43 13.98 -36.22
C ASP A 668 -1.79 12.62 -35.84
N GLN A 669 -1.32 11.85 -36.82
CA GLN A 669 -0.60 10.60 -36.55
C GLN A 669 0.78 10.85 -35.91
N ASN A 670 1.49 11.88 -36.35
CA ASN A 670 2.80 12.24 -35.81
C ASN A 670 2.67 12.95 -34.45
N GLU A 671 1.61 13.73 -34.21
CA GLU A 671 1.26 14.24 -32.88
C GLU A 671 1.06 13.07 -31.91
N VAL A 672 0.21 12.10 -32.26
CA VAL A 672 -0.05 10.91 -31.42
C VAL A 672 1.19 10.01 -31.26
N ALA A 673 2.14 10.04 -32.20
CA ALA A 673 3.42 9.35 -32.04
C ALA A 673 4.28 10.06 -30.98
N LEU A 674 4.43 11.39 -31.13
CA LEU A 674 5.19 12.23 -30.21
C LEU A 674 4.61 12.24 -28.78
N GLU A 675 3.29 12.35 -28.63
CA GLU A 675 2.62 12.26 -27.33
C GLU A 675 2.94 10.93 -26.62
N ARG A 676 3.01 9.83 -27.38
CA ARG A 676 3.31 8.50 -26.85
C ARG A 676 4.78 8.37 -26.42
N SER A 677 5.73 8.84 -27.23
CA SER A 677 7.15 8.79 -26.88
C SER A 677 7.46 9.69 -25.69
N LEU A 678 6.90 10.91 -25.64
CA LEU A 678 6.99 11.80 -24.48
C LEU A 678 6.36 11.20 -23.22
N THR A 679 5.20 10.55 -23.33
CA THR A 679 4.56 9.88 -22.19
C THR A 679 5.46 8.77 -21.65
N ALA A 680 6.05 7.93 -22.52
CA ALA A 680 6.95 6.86 -22.12
C ALA A 680 8.23 7.40 -21.46
N GLU A 681 8.81 8.47 -22.01
CA GLU A 681 9.99 9.13 -21.47
C GLU A 681 9.72 9.77 -20.11
N LEU A 682 8.58 10.44 -19.96
CA LEU A 682 8.11 10.97 -18.67
C LEU A 682 7.95 9.84 -17.65
N GLU A 683 7.30 8.73 -18.01
CA GLU A 683 7.14 7.58 -17.12
C GLU A 683 8.47 6.99 -16.67
N ASP A 684 9.44 6.87 -17.58
CA ASP A 684 10.78 6.37 -17.27
C ASP A 684 11.50 7.30 -16.28
N ARG A 685 11.44 8.61 -16.51
CA ARG A 685 12.03 9.63 -15.62
C ARG A 685 11.35 9.67 -14.26
N LEU A 686 10.03 9.60 -14.21
CA LEU A 686 9.26 9.54 -12.97
C LEU A 686 9.57 8.26 -12.18
N ARG A 687 9.77 7.14 -12.88
CA ARG A 687 10.17 5.87 -12.24
C ARG A 687 11.57 5.95 -11.64
N GLU A 688 12.52 6.56 -12.34
CA GLU A 688 13.87 6.79 -11.80
C GLU A 688 13.83 7.72 -10.57
N ALA A 689 13.12 8.85 -10.68
CA ALA A 689 12.94 9.77 -9.57
C ALA A 689 12.29 9.09 -8.36
N ASN A 690 11.27 8.25 -8.58
CA ASN A 690 10.61 7.49 -7.54
C ASN A 690 11.55 6.53 -6.82
N GLU A 691 12.35 5.73 -7.54
CA GLU A 691 13.30 4.80 -6.92
C GLU A 691 14.35 5.54 -6.07
N GLU A 692 14.82 6.71 -6.53
CA GLU A 692 15.74 7.54 -5.75
C GLU A 692 15.07 8.16 -4.51
N ILE A 693 13.85 8.67 -4.64
CA ILE A 693 13.05 9.22 -3.55
C ILE A 693 12.73 8.13 -2.51
N LYS A 694 12.40 6.90 -2.93
CA LYS A 694 12.20 5.75 -2.04
C LYS A 694 13.48 5.37 -1.31
N ALA A 695 14.63 5.41 -1.97
CA ALA A 695 15.92 5.14 -1.32
C ALA A 695 16.23 6.18 -0.22
N GLU A 696 15.96 7.47 -0.50
CA GLU A 696 16.13 8.57 0.45
C GLU A 696 15.14 8.48 1.63
N ALA A 697 13.86 8.21 1.34
CA ALA A 697 12.82 7.94 2.33
C ALA A 697 13.21 6.77 3.25
N ALA A 698 13.70 5.67 2.68
CA ALA A 698 14.14 4.51 3.45
C ALA A 698 15.38 4.81 4.31
N GLU A 699 16.29 5.69 3.87
CA GLU A 699 17.42 6.14 4.70
C GLU A 699 16.95 7.02 5.86
N GLN A 700 15.99 7.92 5.61
CA GLN A 700 15.38 8.74 6.65
C GLN A 700 14.69 7.88 7.73
N VAL A 701 13.83 6.94 7.33
CA VAL A 701 13.14 6.02 8.26
C VAL A 701 14.14 5.21 9.08
N ARG A 702 15.19 4.67 8.45
CA ARG A 702 16.22 3.93 9.18
C ARG A 702 16.98 4.81 10.17
N SER A 703 17.18 6.09 9.86
CA SER A 703 17.80 7.03 10.78
C SER A 703 16.89 7.43 11.93
N GLU A 704 15.57 7.55 11.69
CA GLU A 704 14.60 8.03 12.67
C GLU A 704 14.13 6.93 13.62
N TYR A 705 13.78 5.75 13.07
CA TYR A 705 13.17 4.67 13.82
C TYR A 705 14.08 3.46 14.04
N GLY A 706 15.26 3.40 13.40
CA GLY A 706 16.12 2.21 13.42
C GLY A 706 16.63 1.76 14.79
N ASP A 707 16.69 2.68 15.77
CA ASP A 707 17.04 2.36 17.16
C ASP A 707 15.81 2.04 18.04
N ALA A 708 14.60 2.39 17.59
CA ALA A 708 13.35 2.28 18.35
C ALA A 708 12.58 0.98 18.09
N VAL A 709 12.69 0.45 16.86
CA VAL A 709 11.96 -0.73 16.39
C VAL A 709 12.87 -1.86 15.93
N SER A 710 12.29 -3.05 15.76
CA SER A 710 12.97 -4.20 15.16
C SER A 710 13.23 -3.99 13.67
N ASN A 711 14.21 -4.70 13.10
CA ASN A 711 14.49 -4.62 11.66
C ASN A 711 13.29 -5.04 10.79
N GLU A 712 12.47 -5.98 11.26
CA GLU A 712 11.28 -6.44 10.54
C GLU A 712 10.24 -5.32 10.46
N THR A 713 9.90 -4.73 11.60
CA THR A 713 8.99 -3.58 11.66
C THR A 713 9.54 -2.39 10.89
N LEU A 714 10.86 -2.15 10.95
CA LEU A 714 11.51 -1.09 10.18
C LEU A 714 11.34 -1.31 8.66
N ASP A 715 11.48 -2.54 8.18
CA ASP A 715 11.28 -2.89 6.78
C ASP A 715 9.81 -2.69 6.36
N ASP A 716 8.84 -2.98 7.24
CA ASP A 716 7.42 -2.71 6.97
C ASP A 716 7.07 -1.21 7.01
N ILE A 717 7.73 -0.41 7.86
CA ILE A 717 7.62 1.06 7.83
C ILE A 717 8.10 1.59 6.48
N VAL A 718 9.27 1.13 6.03
CA VAL A 718 9.81 1.45 4.70
C VAL A 718 8.85 0.96 3.61
N GLY A 719 8.25 -0.21 3.78
CA GLY A 719 7.23 -0.76 2.90
C GLY A 719 6.04 0.18 2.71
N LEU A 720 5.40 0.60 3.80
CA LEU A 720 4.28 1.53 3.77
C LEU A 720 4.65 2.87 3.10
N GLN A 721 5.80 3.45 3.47
CA GLN A 721 6.24 4.71 2.87
C GLN A 721 6.54 4.56 1.37
N ASN A 722 7.18 3.46 0.96
CA ASN A 722 7.44 3.15 -0.43
C ASN A 722 6.13 2.99 -1.21
N THR A 723 5.13 2.28 -0.67
CA THR A 723 3.82 2.16 -1.30
C THR A 723 3.13 3.51 -1.47
N VAL A 724 3.25 4.39 -0.47
CA VAL A 724 2.74 5.77 -0.58
C VAL A 724 3.47 6.54 -1.69
N ILE A 725 4.79 6.45 -1.79
CA ILE A 725 5.56 7.12 -2.84
C ILE A 725 5.26 6.52 -4.23
N ASP A 726 5.10 5.20 -4.32
CA ASP A 726 4.71 4.48 -5.54
C ASP A 726 3.35 4.94 -6.07
N GLY A 727 2.43 5.33 -5.19
CA GLY A 727 1.17 5.94 -5.58
C GLY A 727 1.31 7.16 -6.51
N LEU A 728 2.43 7.88 -6.48
CA LEU A 728 2.60 9.07 -7.33
C LEU A 728 3.04 8.76 -8.76
N THR A 729 3.81 7.69 -8.97
CA THR A 729 4.60 7.50 -10.20
C THR A 729 4.55 6.08 -10.74
N HIS A 730 4.07 5.10 -9.98
CA HIS A 730 4.05 3.72 -10.42
C HIS A 730 2.95 3.54 -11.49
N PRO A 731 3.27 2.99 -12.68
CA PRO A 731 2.30 2.89 -13.78
C PRO A 731 1.12 1.96 -13.43
N ASP A 732 1.36 0.87 -12.69
CA ASP A 732 0.28 -0.05 -12.29
C ASP A 732 -0.66 0.48 -11.20
N LEU A 733 -0.43 1.72 -10.71
CA LEU A 733 -1.27 2.34 -9.69
C LEU A 733 -2.16 3.43 -10.28
N ASP A 734 -2.51 3.37 -11.56
CA ASP A 734 -3.22 4.48 -12.22
C ASP A 734 -4.57 4.85 -11.58
N GLU A 735 -5.25 3.89 -10.96
CA GLU A 735 -6.51 4.07 -10.26
C GLU A 735 -6.31 4.17 -8.74
N TYR A 736 -7.03 5.11 -8.10
CA TYR A 736 -6.98 5.29 -6.64
C TYR A 736 -7.33 4.01 -5.86
N SER A 737 -8.21 3.14 -6.41
CA SER A 737 -8.56 1.88 -5.75
C SER A 737 -7.41 0.89 -5.68
N ASP A 738 -6.56 0.84 -6.70
CA ASP A 738 -5.41 -0.07 -6.74
C ASP A 738 -4.33 0.44 -5.77
N TYR A 739 -4.10 1.76 -5.78
CA TYR A 739 -3.24 2.41 -4.78
C TYR A 739 -3.72 2.17 -3.35
N ALA A 740 -5.00 2.44 -3.06
CA ALA A 740 -5.58 2.27 -1.74
C ALA A 740 -5.48 0.82 -1.27
N SER A 741 -5.73 -0.16 -2.14
CA SER A 741 -5.60 -1.57 -1.78
C SER A 741 -4.17 -1.94 -1.40
N GLN A 742 -3.16 -1.49 -2.15
CA GLN A 742 -1.76 -1.79 -1.82
C GLN A 742 -1.31 -1.10 -0.54
N ARG A 743 -1.74 0.15 -0.34
CA ARG A 743 -1.48 0.90 0.89
C ARG A 743 -2.10 0.20 2.09
N ASP A 744 -3.36 -0.22 2.00
CA ASP A 744 -4.07 -0.89 3.09
C ASP A 744 -3.42 -2.25 3.42
N ASP A 745 -2.90 -2.98 2.41
CA ASP A 745 -2.13 -4.21 2.62
C ASP A 745 -0.79 -3.92 3.33
N ALA A 746 -0.09 -2.83 2.97
CA ALA A 746 1.14 -2.42 3.63
C ALA A 746 0.89 -1.91 5.07
N GLU A 747 -0.21 -1.20 5.29
CA GLU A 747 -0.69 -0.77 6.61
C GLU A 747 -0.96 -1.99 7.50
N ALA A 748 -1.68 -2.99 7.00
CA ALA A 748 -1.95 -4.22 7.74
C ALA A 748 -0.68 -5.05 8.04
N ALA A 749 0.29 -5.07 7.12
CA ALA A 749 1.58 -5.73 7.37
C ALA A 749 2.36 -5.03 8.50
N LEU A 750 2.37 -3.70 8.48
CA LEU A 750 3.00 -2.89 9.52
C LEU A 750 2.31 -3.04 10.88
N GLU A 751 0.97 -3.07 10.90
CA GLU A 751 0.19 -3.37 12.12
C GLU A 751 0.58 -4.73 12.71
N ASP A 752 0.66 -5.77 11.89
CA ASP A 752 1.02 -7.12 12.33
C ASP A 752 2.44 -7.19 12.89
N SER A 753 3.44 -6.59 12.23
CA SER A 753 4.81 -6.62 12.74
C SER A 753 4.98 -5.80 14.01
N PHE A 754 4.33 -4.64 14.12
CA PHE A 754 4.28 -3.90 15.39
C PHE A 754 3.59 -4.67 16.49
N ASP A 755 2.48 -5.35 16.21
CA ASP A 755 1.75 -6.13 17.21
C ASP A 755 2.62 -7.28 17.75
N ARG A 756 3.36 -7.96 16.86
CA ARG A 756 4.33 -9.00 17.22
C ARG A 756 5.51 -8.46 18.00
N GLU A 757 6.06 -7.31 17.60
CA GLU A 757 7.15 -6.65 18.30
C GLU A 757 6.71 -6.21 19.71
N LEU A 758 5.57 -5.54 19.82
CA LEU A 758 4.98 -5.10 21.09
C LEU A 758 4.75 -6.28 22.03
N THR A 759 4.18 -7.35 21.50
CA THR A 759 3.94 -8.61 22.23
C THR A 759 5.25 -9.22 22.74
N THR A 760 6.31 -9.19 21.92
CA THR A 760 7.65 -9.67 22.31
C THR A 760 8.25 -8.79 23.41
N LYS A 761 8.24 -7.46 23.23
CA LYS A 761 8.71 -6.47 24.21
C LYS A 761 8.01 -6.64 25.56
N LEU A 762 6.68 -6.82 25.56
CA LEU A 762 5.92 -7.06 26.79
C LEU A 762 6.27 -8.39 27.45
N SER A 763 6.47 -9.46 26.67
CA SER A 763 6.89 -10.77 27.21
C SER A 763 8.30 -10.75 27.80
N GLU A 764 9.24 -10.05 27.16
CA GLU A 764 10.60 -9.83 27.67
C GLU A 764 10.57 -9.00 28.95
N ALA A 765 9.85 -7.88 28.95
CA ALA A 765 9.64 -7.06 30.14
C ALA A 765 8.99 -7.87 31.28
N GLY A 766 8.01 -8.73 30.97
CA GLY A 766 7.42 -9.64 31.93
C GLY A 766 8.42 -10.60 32.55
N THR A 767 9.37 -11.13 31.76
CA THR A 767 10.44 -12.02 32.25
C THR A 767 11.38 -11.28 33.21
N ASP A 768 11.78 -10.05 32.86
CA ASP A 768 12.62 -9.21 33.71
C ASP A 768 11.90 -8.85 35.02
N VAL A 769 10.63 -8.46 34.94
CA VAL A 769 9.80 -8.14 36.11
C VAL A 769 9.63 -9.36 37.02
N LYS A 770 9.47 -10.58 36.48
CA LYS A 770 9.44 -11.81 37.28
C LYS A 770 10.76 -12.07 38.00
N ALA A 771 11.89 -11.87 37.34
CA ALA A 771 13.21 -12.06 37.95
C ALA A 771 13.41 -11.07 39.11
N ASP A 772 13.10 -9.80 38.89
CA ASP A 772 13.16 -8.74 39.90
C ASP A 772 12.19 -9.00 41.07
N ALA A 773 10.95 -9.39 40.78
CA ALA A 773 9.94 -9.70 41.78
C ALA A 773 10.35 -10.91 42.64
N ALA A 774 10.87 -11.98 42.00
CA ALA A 774 11.35 -13.17 42.71
C ALA A 774 12.56 -12.85 43.61
N GLU A 775 13.48 -11.99 43.19
CA GLU A 775 14.60 -11.55 44.02
C GLU A 775 14.11 -10.74 45.23
N ARG A 776 13.16 -9.81 45.03
CA ARG A 776 12.57 -9.02 46.13
C ARG A 776 11.87 -9.91 47.16
N ILE A 777 11.03 -10.84 46.70
CA ILE A 777 10.34 -11.81 47.56
C ILE A 777 11.35 -12.64 48.36
N ARG A 778 12.40 -13.15 47.71
CA ARG A 778 13.45 -13.93 48.38
C ARG A 778 14.15 -13.15 49.48
N ASN A 779 14.46 -11.88 49.23
CA ASN A 779 15.12 -11.02 50.20
C ASN A 779 14.23 -10.66 51.39
N GLU A 780 12.92 -10.53 51.18
CA GLU A 780 11.98 -10.10 52.23
C GLU A 780 11.49 -11.26 53.12
N PHE A 781 11.22 -12.42 52.51
CA PHE A 781 10.59 -13.56 53.20
C PHE A 781 11.49 -14.80 53.33
N GLY A 782 12.67 -14.83 52.70
CA GLY A 782 13.55 -16.01 52.69
C GLY A 782 14.01 -16.50 54.06
N ASP A 783 14.02 -15.62 55.07
CA ASP A 783 14.34 -15.97 56.45
C ASP A 783 13.09 -16.28 57.31
N ARG A 784 11.88 -16.05 56.78
CA ARG A 784 10.60 -16.10 57.55
C ARG A 784 9.75 -17.33 57.24
N VAL A 785 9.73 -17.77 56.00
CA VAL A 785 8.92 -18.93 55.53
C VAL A 785 9.82 -20.03 54.99
N SER A 786 9.25 -21.22 54.75
CA SER A 786 9.98 -22.32 54.11
C SER A 786 10.35 -21.99 52.65
N GLU A 787 11.36 -22.68 52.11
CA GLU A 787 11.76 -22.53 50.69
C GLU A 787 10.61 -22.93 49.74
N ASP A 788 9.82 -23.95 50.11
CA ASP A 788 8.64 -24.40 49.35
C ASP A 788 7.53 -23.33 49.34
N THR A 789 7.17 -22.78 50.51
CA THR A 789 6.20 -21.67 50.62
C THR A 789 6.66 -20.44 49.81
N LEU A 790 7.97 -20.18 49.82
CA LEU A 790 8.55 -19.06 49.12
C LEU A 790 8.47 -19.22 47.60
N ASP A 791 8.77 -20.41 47.09
CA ASP A 791 8.69 -20.72 45.67
C ASP A 791 7.24 -20.65 45.16
N ASP A 792 6.25 -21.08 45.95
CA ASP A 792 4.83 -20.95 45.61
C ASP A 792 4.34 -19.49 45.66
N VAL A 793 4.86 -18.70 46.60
CA VAL A 793 4.66 -17.25 46.63
C VAL A 793 5.21 -16.58 45.36
N VAL A 794 6.39 -16.99 44.89
CA VAL A 794 6.97 -16.52 43.62
C VAL A 794 6.15 -17.02 42.43
N ALA A 795 5.65 -18.26 42.47
CA ALA A 795 4.83 -18.83 41.40
C ALA A 795 3.51 -18.06 41.23
N LEU A 796 2.80 -17.76 42.32
CA LEU A 796 1.57 -16.95 42.27
C LEU A 796 1.83 -15.54 41.73
N GLN A 797 2.95 -14.92 42.12
CA GLN A 797 3.37 -13.63 41.59
C GLN A 797 3.67 -13.69 40.08
N ASN A 798 4.35 -14.74 39.64
CA ASN A 798 4.64 -14.98 38.23
C ASN A 798 3.35 -15.17 37.43
N THR A 799 2.34 -15.86 37.97
CA THR A 799 1.03 -16.03 37.34
C THR A 799 0.32 -14.69 37.11
N VAL A 800 0.38 -13.76 38.07
CA VAL A 800 -0.17 -12.39 37.89
C VAL A 800 0.57 -11.65 36.78
N ILE A 801 1.91 -11.75 36.74
CA ILE A 801 2.72 -11.13 35.69
C ILE A 801 2.41 -11.76 34.32
N ASP A 802 2.27 -13.09 34.24
CA ASP A 802 1.84 -13.81 33.04
C ASP A 802 0.44 -13.38 32.58
N GLY A 803 -0.49 -13.18 33.50
CA GLY A 803 -1.81 -12.62 33.23
C GLY A 803 -1.76 -11.31 32.45
N LEU A 804 -0.75 -10.48 32.71
CA LEU A 804 -0.55 -9.18 32.09
C LEU A 804 0.27 -9.24 30.80
N THR A 805 1.33 -10.05 30.77
CA THR A 805 2.36 -9.98 29.71
C THR A 805 2.37 -11.18 28.75
N HIS A 806 1.73 -12.29 29.09
CA HIS A 806 1.78 -13.49 28.23
C HIS A 806 0.85 -13.32 27.01
N PRO A 807 1.36 -13.48 25.76
CA PRO A 807 0.61 -13.19 24.53
C PRO A 807 -0.74 -13.91 24.46
N ASP A 808 -0.69 -15.22 24.67
CA ASP A 808 -1.80 -16.13 24.34
C ASP A 808 -2.59 -16.60 25.57
N LEU A 809 -2.39 -15.94 26.72
CA LEU A 809 -3.10 -16.36 27.93
C LEU A 809 -4.52 -15.80 27.90
N SER A 810 -5.52 -16.69 27.82
CA SER A 810 -6.92 -16.29 27.97
C SER A 810 -7.27 -16.04 29.43
N TYR A 811 -8.39 -15.34 29.69
CA TYR A 811 -8.88 -15.16 31.06
C TYR A 811 -9.09 -16.50 31.77
N ASP A 812 -9.71 -17.50 31.12
CA ASP A 812 -9.91 -18.82 31.72
C ASP A 812 -8.59 -19.53 32.03
N GLY A 813 -7.58 -19.37 31.16
CA GLY A 813 -6.24 -19.90 31.38
C GLY A 813 -5.54 -19.23 32.56
N TYR A 814 -5.63 -17.89 32.65
CA TYR A 814 -5.11 -17.10 33.75
C TYR A 814 -5.79 -17.46 35.08
N ALA A 815 -7.12 -17.49 35.11
CA ALA A 815 -7.89 -17.84 36.30
C ALA A 815 -7.54 -19.24 36.80
N SER A 816 -7.45 -20.23 35.91
CA SER A 816 -7.03 -21.58 36.28
C SER A 816 -5.62 -21.62 36.85
N GLN A 817 -4.64 -20.95 36.22
CA GLN A 817 -3.27 -20.92 36.73
C GLN A 817 -3.17 -20.19 38.06
N ARG A 818 -3.98 -19.15 38.26
CA ARG A 818 -4.04 -18.40 39.52
C ARG A 818 -4.61 -19.28 40.62
N ASP A 819 -5.75 -19.92 40.37
CA ASP A 819 -6.41 -20.80 41.34
C ASP A 819 -5.50 -21.99 41.71
N ASP A 820 -4.78 -22.56 40.74
CA ASP A 820 -3.79 -23.62 40.98
C ASP A 820 -2.60 -23.13 41.84
N ALA A 821 -2.11 -21.90 41.57
CA ALA A 821 -1.02 -21.31 42.35
C ALA A 821 -1.46 -20.88 43.76
N GLU A 822 -2.69 -20.40 43.93
CA GLU A 822 -3.30 -20.12 45.24
C GLU A 822 -3.43 -21.41 46.06
N ALA A 823 -3.88 -22.50 45.43
CA ALA A 823 -4.01 -23.80 46.08
C ALA A 823 -2.65 -24.40 46.48
N ALA A 824 -1.63 -24.30 45.61
CA ALA A 824 -0.27 -24.75 45.91
C ALA A 824 0.32 -23.96 47.10
N LEU A 825 0.17 -22.63 47.09
CA LEU A 825 0.60 -21.78 48.19
C LEU A 825 -0.12 -22.12 49.51
N ALA A 826 -1.42 -22.39 49.46
CA ALA A 826 -2.18 -22.82 50.63
C ALA A 826 -1.68 -24.17 51.18
N ASP A 827 -1.36 -25.13 50.31
CA ASP A 827 -0.85 -26.45 50.70
C ASP A 827 0.56 -26.38 51.33
N SER A 828 1.47 -25.61 50.74
CA SER A 828 2.82 -25.39 51.28
C SER A 828 2.77 -24.67 52.63
N LEU A 829 1.90 -23.66 52.77
CA LEU A 829 1.69 -22.99 54.06
C LEU A 829 1.03 -23.90 55.09
N ALA A 830 0.06 -24.73 54.70
CA ALA A 830 -0.56 -25.73 55.59
C ALA A 830 0.46 -26.77 56.07
N THR A 831 1.36 -27.21 55.17
CA THR A 831 2.46 -28.13 55.49
C THR A 831 3.45 -27.48 56.46
N GLU A 832 3.84 -26.22 56.22
CA GLU A 832 4.72 -25.47 57.13
C GLU A 832 4.07 -25.30 58.52
N LEU A 833 2.78 -24.99 58.58
CA LEU A 833 2.03 -24.87 59.83
C LEU A 833 1.91 -26.22 60.56
N ARG A 834 1.65 -27.31 59.83
CA ARG A 834 1.59 -28.67 60.38
C ARG A 834 2.91 -29.09 61.00
N GLN A 835 4.03 -28.85 60.32
CA GLN A 835 5.36 -29.15 60.83
C GLN A 835 5.67 -28.37 62.11
N ARG A 836 5.23 -27.11 62.20
CA ARG A 836 5.42 -26.29 63.40
C ARG A 836 4.52 -26.71 64.56
N ILE A 837 3.28 -27.11 64.29
CA ILE A 837 2.40 -27.71 65.32
C ILE A 837 3.05 -28.99 65.85
N ASP A 838 3.63 -29.82 64.97
CA ASP A 838 4.35 -31.03 65.36
C ASP A 838 5.59 -30.73 66.24
N ASP A 839 6.36 -29.70 65.90
CA ASP A 839 7.54 -29.26 66.66
C ASP A 839 7.21 -28.61 68.03
N ARG A 840 6.03 -28.00 68.19
CA ARG A 840 5.67 -27.14 69.34
C ARG A 840 4.70 -27.79 70.32
N VAL A 841 3.83 -28.67 69.85
CA VAL A 841 2.93 -29.47 70.71
C VAL A 841 3.71 -30.69 71.20
N ASP A 842 3.53 -31.11 72.45
CA ASP A 842 4.24 -32.28 73.00
C ASP A 842 3.61 -33.60 72.51
N ASP A 843 4.40 -34.67 72.34
CA ASP A 843 3.91 -36.00 71.90
C ASP A 843 3.11 -36.73 72.98
N ARG A 844 3.29 -36.37 74.26
CA ARG A 844 2.68 -37.04 75.42
C ARG A 844 2.48 -36.08 76.56
N ILE A 845 1.38 -36.25 77.30
CA ILE A 845 1.16 -35.61 78.60
C ILE A 845 1.31 -36.68 79.69
N GLU A 846 2.32 -36.52 80.56
CA GLU A 846 2.44 -37.35 81.77
C GLU A 846 1.36 -36.94 82.79
N LEU A 847 0.48 -37.87 83.17
CA LEU A 847 -0.56 -37.66 84.19
C LEU A 847 0.05 -37.78 85.59
N GLY A 848 1.01 -36.90 85.90
CA GLY A 848 1.71 -36.87 87.18
C GLY A 848 2.76 -37.98 87.33
N ASN A 849 3.98 -37.60 87.69
CA ASN A 849 5.06 -38.54 87.90
C ASN A 849 4.86 -39.26 89.25
N VAL A 850 4.50 -40.55 89.26
CA VAL A 850 4.26 -41.34 90.49
C VAL A 850 5.57 -41.55 91.24
N THR A 851 6.02 -40.53 91.96
CA THR A 851 7.30 -40.49 92.67
C THR A 851 7.09 -39.98 94.10
N GLY A 852 7.88 -40.47 95.05
CA GLY A 852 7.81 -40.04 96.45
C GLY A 852 6.74 -40.75 97.29
N GLU A 853 6.05 -39.98 98.15
CA GLU A 853 5.19 -40.48 99.23
C GLU A 853 3.99 -41.32 98.72
N LEU A 854 3.50 -41.02 97.51
CA LEU A 854 2.45 -41.79 96.84
C LEU A 854 2.92 -43.18 96.36
N ALA A 855 4.17 -43.29 95.88
CA ALA A 855 4.75 -44.57 95.47
C ALA A 855 4.97 -45.51 96.68
N ASP A 856 5.38 -44.95 97.82
CA ASP A 856 5.50 -45.70 99.08
C ASP A 856 4.13 -46.12 99.65
N ALA A 857 3.10 -45.27 99.49
CA ALA A 857 1.72 -45.59 99.86
C ALA A 857 1.13 -46.72 98.99
N LEU A 858 1.33 -46.67 97.67
CA LEU A 858 0.89 -47.71 96.73
C LEU A 858 1.63 -49.03 96.95
N ASN A 859 2.94 -49.01 97.25
CA ASN A 859 3.69 -50.22 97.63
C ASN A 859 3.21 -50.83 98.96
N THR A 860 2.84 -49.98 99.92
CA THR A 860 2.26 -50.40 101.20
C THR A 860 0.87 -51.03 100.99
N ALA A 861 0.05 -50.45 100.11
CA ALA A 861 -1.25 -51.00 99.73
C ALA A 861 -1.11 -52.37 99.04
N ARG A 862 -0.20 -52.52 98.07
CA ARG A 862 0.13 -53.79 97.41
C ARG A 862 0.49 -54.90 98.43
N THR A 863 1.28 -54.56 99.44
CA THR A 863 1.66 -55.50 100.51
C THR A 863 0.47 -55.85 101.43
N GLY A 864 -0.40 -54.88 101.73
CA GLY A 864 -1.60 -55.07 102.55
C GLY A 864 -2.68 -55.95 101.90
N VAL A 865 -2.91 -55.75 100.59
CA VAL A 865 -3.88 -56.54 99.81
C VAL A 865 -3.45 -58.01 99.71
N GLY A 866 -2.14 -58.28 99.53
CA GLY A 866 -1.60 -59.65 99.51
C GLY A 866 -1.78 -60.44 100.82
N LEU A 867 -1.75 -59.76 101.97
CA LEU A 867 -1.98 -60.36 103.30
C LEU A 867 -3.47 -60.68 103.54
N LEU A 868 -4.39 -59.87 103.02
CA LEU A 868 -5.83 -60.09 103.15
C LEU A 868 -6.29 -61.33 102.37
N GLY A 869 -5.72 -61.57 101.18
CA GLY A 869 -6.01 -62.75 100.36
C GLY A 869 -5.65 -64.09 101.01
N THR A 870 -4.66 -64.13 101.91
CA THR A 870 -4.28 -65.36 102.63
C THR A 870 -5.12 -65.59 103.90
N LEU A 871 -5.59 -64.53 104.56
CA LEU A 871 -6.38 -64.58 105.79
C LEU A 871 -7.80 -65.16 105.58
N THR A 872 -8.41 -64.90 104.42
CA THR A 872 -9.74 -65.43 104.04
C THR A 872 -9.82 -66.96 104.06
N LEU A 873 -8.72 -67.65 103.77
CA LEU A 873 -8.68 -69.11 103.70
C LEU A 873 -8.30 -69.79 105.04
N VAL A 874 -7.43 -69.17 105.84
CA VAL A 874 -6.86 -69.78 107.06
C VAL A 874 -7.76 -69.66 108.29
N LEU A 875 -8.43 -68.51 108.49
CA LEU A 875 -9.20 -68.23 109.71
C LEU A 875 -10.37 -69.19 109.99
N PRO A 876 -11.20 -69.58 109.00
CA PRO A 876 -12.32 -70.51 109.21
C PRO A 876 -11.86 -71.89 109.72
N LEU A 877 -10.70 -72.36 109.23
CA LEU A 877 -10.11 -73.64 109.64
C LEU A 877 -9.69 -73.63 111.11
N VAL A 878 -9.13 -72.51 111.59
CA VAL A 878 -8.73 -72.34 113.00
C VAL A 878 -9.95 -72.38 113.93
N PHE A 879 -11.06 -71.74 113.55
CA PHE A 879 -12.27 -71.71 114.35
C PHE A 879 -12.87 -73.11 114.59
N LEU A 880 -12.90 -73.95 113.55
CA LEU A 880 -13.38 -75.33 113.65
C LEU A 880 -12.51 -76.18 114.59
N ALA A 881 -11.19 -76.01 114.54
CA ALA A 881 -10.27 -76.73 115.43
C ALA A 881 -10.55 -76.44 116.92
N LEU A 882 -10.85 -75.17 117.25
CA LEU A 882 -11.11 -74.74 118.63
C LEU A 882 -12.39 -75.35 119.23
N ILE A 883 -13.43 -75.57 118.42
CA ILE A 883 -14.65 -76.29 118.86
C ILE A 883 -14.30 -77.70 119.34
N GLY A 884 -13.43 -78.41 118.61
CA GLY A 884 -12.96 -79.75 118.97
C GLY A 884 -12.24 -79.78 120.32
N VAL A 885 -11.44 -78.76 120.61
CA VAL A 885 -10.73 -78.60 121.89
C VAL A 885 -11.71 -78.46 123.06
N VAL A 886 -12.77 -77.65 122.91
CA VAL A 886 -13.78 -77.47 123.96
C VAL A 886 -14.49 -78.78 124.29
N TYR A 887 -14.80 -79.62 123.29
CA TYR A 887 -15.38 -80.94 123.51
C TYR A 887 -14.47 -81.88 124.30
N ALA A 888 -13.19 -81.95 123.93
CA ALA A 888 -12.23 -82.80 124.61
C ALA A 888 -12.11 -82.47 126.11
N ILE A 889 -12.13 -81.18 126.46
CA ILE A 889 -12.00 -80.71 127.86
C ILE A 889 -13.26 -81.02 128.67
N THR A 890 -14.43 -80.74 128.11
CA THR A 890 -15.71 -80.82 128.83
C THR A 890 -16.30 -82.23 128.87
N ARG A 891 -15.96 -83.08 127.89
CA ARG A 891 -16.49 -84.44 127.67
C ARG A 891 -18.03 -84.51 127.73
N SER A 892 -18.70 -83.41 127.41
CA SER A 892 -20.16 -83.28 127.45
C SER A 892 -20.61 -82.45 126.27
N ILE A 893 -21.34 -83.08 125.34
CA ILE A 893 -21.84 -82.44 124.12
C ILE A 893 -22.60 -81.15 124.45
N HIS A 894 -23.47 -81.17 125.46
CA HIS A 894 -24.24 -79.99 125.86
C HIS A 894 -23.37 -78.80 126.26
N ARG A 895 -22.22 -79.02 126.90
CA ARG A 895 -21.33 -77.91 127.29
C ARG A 895 -20.57 -77.34 126.11
N THR A 896 -20.16 -78.17 125.16
CA THR A 896 -19.48 -77.70 123.94
C THR A 896 -20.40 -76.85 123.09
N VAL A 897 -21.61 -77.35 122.80
CA VAL A 897 -22.61 -76.63 122.00
C VAL A 897 -22.96 -75.30 122.63
N ALA A 898 -23.13 -75.26 123.96
CA ALA A 898 -23.37 -74.00 124.67
C ALA A 898 -22.22 -73.01 124.50
N THR A 899 -20.97 -73.47 124.67
CA THR A 899 -19.80 -72.59 124.61
C THR A 899 -19.61 -72.03 123.19
N THR A 900 -19.74 -72.87 122.17
CA THR A 900 -19.69 -72.44 120.77
C THR A 900 -20.81 -71.46 120.43
N GLY A 901 -22.03 -71.72 120.91
CA GLY A 901 -23.16 -70.81 120.73
C GLY A 901 -22.93 -69.44 121.37
N TYR A 902 -22.40 -69.40 122.60
CA TYR A 902 -22.03 -68.15 123.26
C TYR A 902 -20.91 -67.41 122.52
N SER A 903 -19.89 -68.11 122.02
CA SER A 903 -18.79 -67.48 121.27
C SER A 903 -19.28 -66.85 119.97
N LEU A 904 -20.13 -67.53 119.20
CA LEU A 904 -20.69 -66.99 117.94
C LEU A 904 -21.57 -65.76 118.17
N LEU A 905 -22.37 -65.78 119.23
CA LEU A 905 -23.22 -64.65 119.59
C LEU A 905 -22.39 -63.42 119.97
N VAL A 906 -21.34 -63.61 120.77
CA VAL A 906 -20.42 -62.52 121.13
C VAL A 906 -19.68 -62.00 119.90
N ALA A 907 -19.23 -62.88 119.00
CA ALA A 907 -18.57 -62.47 117.77
C ALA A 907 -19.47 -61.63 116.85
N GLY A 908 -20.73 -62.04 116.68
CA GLY A 908 -21.69 -61.28 115.87
C GLY A 908 -22.04 -59.91 116.47
N ILE A 909 -22.16 -59.82 117.79
CA ILE A 909 -22.39 -58.54 118.48
C ILE A 909 -21.18 -57.62 118.35
N VAL A 910 -19.96 -58.16 118.53
CA VAL A 910 -18.71 -57.39 118.41
C VAL A 910 -18.49 -56.94 116.96
N GLY A 911 -18.73 -57.79 115.96
CA GLY A 911 -18.60 -57.43 114.54
C GLY A 911 -19.57 -56.33 114.10
N ALA A 912 -20.83 -56.40 114.52
CA ALA A 912 -21.83 -55.38 114.19
C ALA A 912 -21.52 -54.03 114.87
N ALA A 913 -20.95 -54.06 116.08
CA ALA A 913 -20.51 -52.85 116.77
C ALA A 913 -19.30 -52.21 116.07
N VAL A 914 -18.34 -52.99 115.56
CA VAL A 914 -17.17 -52.47 114.84
C VAL A 914 -17.58 -51.81 113.52
N GLY A 915 -18.49 -52.40 112.75
CA GLY A 915 -18.96 -51.82 111.47
C GLY A 915 -19.68 -50.48 111.62
N LEU A 916 -20.42 -50.27 112.72
CA LEU A 916 -21.11 -49.01 113.00
C LEU A 916 -20.21 -47.93 113.62
N ILE A 917 -19.20 -48.32 114.40
CA ILE A 917 -18.33 -47.37 115.13
C ILE A 917 -17.15 -46.90 114.26
N ALA A 918 -16.67 -47.71 113.32
CA ALA A 918 -15.51 -47.38 112.50
C ALA A 918 -15.80 -46.49 111.27
N ARG A 919 -17.08 -46.34 110.86
CA ARG A 919 -17.47 -45.61 109.63
C ARG A 919 -17.10 -44.12 109.65
N VAL A 920 -17.34 -43.44 110.76
CA VAL A 920 -17.17 -41.98 110.88
C VAL A 920 -15.70 -41.54 110.84
N PRO A 921 -14.77 -42.12 111.63
CA PRO A 921 -13.38 -41.67 111.60
C PRO A 921 -12.61 -42.00 110.31
N VAL A 922 -13.11 -42.90 109.45
CA VAL A 922 -12.45 -43.22 108.17
C VAL A 922 -12.86 -42.25 107.06
N LEU A 923 -14.13 -41.81 107.01
CA LEU A 923 -14.57 -40.81 106.03
C LEU A 923 -13.95 -39.43 106.31
N ASP A 924 -13.76 -39.05 107.58
CA ASP A 924 -13.05 -37.80 107.93
C ASP A 924 -11.60 -37.79 107.45
N ILE A 925 -10.90 -38.93 107.46
CA ILE A 925 -9.51 -39.05 107.00
C ILE A 925 -9.43 -38.87 105.47
N VAL A 926 -10.43 -39.37 104.74
CA VAL A 926 -10.51 -39.25 103.28
C VAL A 926 -10.86 -37.83 102.89
N ASP A 927 -11.85 -37.21 103.54
CA ASP A 927 -12.22 -35.81 103.29
C ASP A 927 -11.01 -34.89 103.56
N THR A 928 -10.23 -35.14 104.63
CA THR A 928 -9.00 -34.37 104.92
C THR A 928 -7.89 -34.60 103.88
N ALA A 929 -7.80 -35.80 103.31
CA ALA A 929 -6.81 -36.10 102.28
C ALA A 929 -7.18 -35.44 100.93
N LEU A 930 -8.46 -35.42 100.58
CA LEU A 930 -8.96 -34.78 99.36
C LEU A 930 -8.85 -33.24 99.43
N GLU A 931 -9.11 -32.63 100.58
CA GLU A 931 -8.89 -31.19 100.82
C GLU A 931 -7.41 -30.76 100.65
N SER A 932 -6.45 -31.69 100.78
CA SER A 932 -5.02 -31.37 100.61
C SER A 932 -4.53 -31.40 99.16
N SER A 933 -5.34 -31.90 98.24
CA SER A 933 -5.02 -32.04 96.80
C SER A 933 -5.92 -31.14 95.91
N GLU A 934 -6.60 -30.18 96.53
CA GLU A 934 -7.69 -29.38 95.94
C GLU A 934 -7.23 -28.43 94.80
N ASP A 935 -5.98 -27.99 94.78
CA ASP A 935 -5.44 -27.12 93.70
C ASP A 935 -5.12 -27.88 92.39
N GLU A 936 -4.92 -29.20 92.43
CA GLU A 936 -4.60 -30.02 91.25
C GLU A 936 -5.80 -30.84 90.72
N LEU A 937 -6.87 -30.98 91.51
CA LEU A 937 -8.02 -31.83 91.20
C LEU A 937 -9.36 -31.07 91.19
N SER A 938 -9.34 -29.75 91.34
CA SER A 938 -10.55 -28.92 91.28
C SER A 938 -11.11 -28.89 89.86
N GLY A 939 -12.30 -29.48 89.68
CA GLY A 939 -13.03 -29.44 88.40
C GLY A 939 -13.01 -30.74 87.59
N THR A 940 -12.25 -31.76 88.00
CA THR A 940 -12.07 -33.01 87.21
C THR A 940 -13.03 -34.17 87.56
N GLY A 941 -13.98 -33.98 88.50
CA GLY A 941 -14.94 -35.02 88.94
C GLY A 941 -14.33 -36.20 89.72
N VAL A 942 -13.00 -36.31 89.76
CA VAL A 942 -12.25 -37.41 90.39
C VAL A 942 -12.45 -37.47 91.92
N GLY A 943 -12.61 -36.32 92.59
CA GLY A 943 -12.81 -36.24 94.04
C GLY A 943 -14.13 -36.86 94.50
N GLU A 944 -15.22 -36.58 93.79
CA GLU A 944 -16.55 -37.18 94.01
C GLU A 944 -16.52 -38.70 93.79
N ALA A 945 -15.83 -39.19 92.75
CA ALA A 945 -15.73 -40.61 92.46
C ALA A 945 -15.05 -41.40 93.60
N ILE A 946 -13.93 -40.90 94.15
CA ILE A 946 -13.20 -41.55 95.27
C ILE A 946 -14.08 -41.66 96.52
N ARG A 947 -14.91 -40.65 96.80
CA ARG A 947 -15.82 -40.63 97.94
C ARG A 947 -16.87 -41.73 97.87
N SER A 948 -17.48 -41.90 96.68
CA SER A 948 -18.52 -42.91 96.43
C SER A 948 -18.04 -44.34 96.70
N ILE A 949 -16.80 -44.66 96.28
CA ILE A 949 -16.18 -45.98 96.42
C ILE A 949 -16.06 -46.42 97.90
N ILE A 950 -15.68 -45.51 98.79
CA ILE A 950 -15.44 -45.82 100.23
C ILE A 950 -16.75 -46.02 100.99
N GLU A 951 -17.82 -45.32 100.63
CA GLU A 951 -19.13 -45.52 101.24
C GLU A 951 -19.70 -46.92 100.98
N SER A 952 -19.47 -47.44 99.77
CA SER A 952 -19.90 -48.78 99.36
C SER A 952 -19.26 -49.89 100.21
N LEU A 953 -17.96 -49.79 100.52
CA LEU A 953 -17.20 -50.78 101.28
C LEU A 953 -17.75 -51.04 102.71
N PHE A 954 -18.08 -49.98 103.46
CA PHE A 954 -18.57 -50.11 104.84
C PHE A 954 -20.00 -50.63 104.92
N GLY A 955 -20.81 -50.41 103.87
CA GLY A 955 -22.15 -50.99 103.75
C GLY A 955 -22.11 -52.52 103.81
N ALA A 956 -21.15 -53.15 103.12
CA ALA A 956 -21.03 -54.60 103.05
C ALA A 956 -20.69 -55.27 104.39
N LEU A 957 -19.79 -54.68 105.20
CA LEU A 957 -19.31 -55.26 106.47
C LEU A 957 -20.39 -55.37 107.56
N THR A 958 -21.32 -54.42 107.56
CA THR A 958 -22.39 -54.35 108.57
C THR A 958 -23.39 -55.50 108.39
N MET A 959 -23.69 -55.88 107.15
CA MET A 959 -24.68 -56.90 106.83
C MET A 959 -24.23 -58.31 107.24
N GLN A 960 -22.94 -58.62 107.11
CA GLN A 960 -22.39 -59.95 107.41
C GLN A 960 -22.34 -60.27 108.92
N SER A 961 -22.12 -59.26 109.77
CA SER A 961 -22.05 -59.43 111.23
C SER A 961 -23.40 -59.74 111.87
N VAL A 962 -24.50 -59.26 111.28
CA VAL A 962 -25.87 -59.55 111.72
C VAL A 962 -26.19 -61.04 111.58
N VAL A 963 -25.76 -61.66 110.47
CA VAL A 963 -25.98 -63.09 110.20
C VAL A 963 -25.31 -63.98 111.27
N LEU A 964 -24.08 -63.67 111.66
CA LEU A 964 -23.33 -64.41 112.69
C LEU A 964 -23.97 -64.35 114.07
N ALA A 965 -24.49 -63.18 114.47
CA ALA A 965 -25.19 -63.02 115.75
C ALA A 965 -26.44 -63.91 115.82
N ILE A 966 -27.21 -63.96 114.73
CA ILE A 966 -28.43 -64.78 114.63
C ILE A 966 -28.10 -66.27 114.85
N VAL A 967 -27.03 -66.79 114.22
CA VAL A 967 -26.61 -68.19 114.36
C VAL A 967 -26.22 -68.52 115.80
N GLY A 968 -25.52 -67.61 116.49
CA GLY A 968 -25.14 -67.79 117.90
C GLY A 968 -26.34 -67.89 118.86
N VAL A 969 -27.36 -67.03 118.67
CA VAL A 969 -28.59 -67.02 119.48
C VAL A 969 -29.30 -68.37 119.42
N VAL A 970 -29.43 -68.94 118.22
CA VAL A 970 -30.13 -70.22 118.00
C VAL A 970 -29.47 -71.35 118.79
N LEU A 971 -28.14 -71.45 118.77
CA LEU A 971 -27.41 -72.49 119.49
C LEU A 971 -27.55 -72.39 121.02
N VAL A 972 -27.55 -71.17 121.57
CA VAL A 972 -27.74 -70.95 123.01
C VAL A 972 -29.17 -71.32 123.44
N ALA A 973 -30.17 -70.95 122.63
CA ALA A 973 -31.58 -71.24 122.92
C ALA A 973 -31.87 -72.74 123.01
N VAL A 974 -31.28 -73.55 122.12
CA VAL A 974 -31.44 -75.02 122.11
C VAL A 974 -30.96 -75.64 123.43
N VAL A 975 -29.84 -75.19 123.99
CA VAL A 975 -29.29 -75.73 125.25
C VAL A 975 -30.17 -75.36 126.46
N LEU A 976 -30.76 -74.17 126.48
CA LEU A 976 -31.62 -73.71 127.58
C LEU A 976 -32.96 -74.46 127.63
N ALA A 977 -33.53 -74.79 126.47
CA ALA A 977 -34.79 -75.52 126.37
C ALA A 977 -34.69 -76.93 127.01
N GLU A 978 -33.55 -77.60 126.83
CA GLU A 978 -33.30 -78.94 127.38
C GLU A 978 -33.21 -78.98 128.91
N LYS A 979 -32.55 -77.98 129.51
CA LYS A 979 -32.28 -77.96 130.96
C LYS A 979 -33.52 -77.76 131.84
N ARG A 980 -34.60 -77.23 131.28
CA ARG A 980 -35.87 -76.96 131.98
C ARG A 980 -36.88 -78.11 131.89
N GLY A 981 -36.50 -79.27 131.31
CA GLY A 981 -37.40 -80.42 131.17
C GLY A 981 -38.48 -80.27 130.10
N HIS A 982 -38.50 -79.16 129.34
CA HIS A 982 -39.45 -78.95 128.25
C HIS A 982 -39.26 -79.91 127.06
N LEU A 983 -38.11 -80.60 126.98
CA LEU A 983 -37.89 -81.65 125.99
C LEU A 983 -38.54 -82.98 126.36
N GLU A 984 -38.88 -83.25 127.62
CA GLU A 984 -39.60 -84.47 128.01
C GLU A 984 -41.05 -84.45 127.48
N ALA A 985 -41.68 -83.26 127.43
CA ALA A 985 -42.98 -83.07 126.80
C ALA A 985 -42.96 -83.25 125.27
N LEU A 986 -41.82 -83.02 124.60
CA LEU A 986 -41.61 -83.32 123.17
C LEU A 986 -41.22 -84.79 122.94
N LYS A 987 -40.56 -85.44 123.92
CA LYS A 987 -40.20 -86.87 123.89
C LYS A 987 -41.41 -87.79 124.17
N GLU A 988 -42.35 -87.38 125.02
CA GLU A 988 -43.64 -88.08 125.20
C GLU A 988 -44.57 -87.88 124.00
N ARG A 989 -44.49 -86.73 123.31
CA ARG A 989 -45.21 -86.50 122.04
C ARG A 989 -44.61 -87.30 120.87
N ALA A 990 -43.31 -87.57 120.88
CA ALA A 990 -42.60 -88.35 119.86
C ALA A 990 -42.55 -89.87 120.10
N ARG A 991 -43.08 -90.37 121.23
CA ARG A 991 -43.34 -91.81 121.47
C ARG A 991 -44.82 -92.19 121.31
N GLY A 992 -45.68 -91.20 121.10
CA GLY A 992 -47.10 -91.35 120.75
C GLY A 992 -47.43 -91.05 119.28
N SER A 993 -46.42 -90.93 118.41
CA SER A 993 -46.55 -90.91 116.95
C SER A 993 -45.46 -91.76 116.30
#